data_AF-A0A6M8W597-F1
#
_entry.id   AF-A0A6M8W597-F1
#
_cell.length_a   1.000
_cell.length_b   1.000
_cell.length_c   1.000
_cell.angle_alpha   90.00
_cell.angle_beta   90.00
_cell.angle_gamma   90.00
#
_symmetry.space_group_name_H-M   'P 1'
#
loop_
_entity.id
_entity.type
_entity.pdbx_description
1 polymer ?
#
loop_
_entity_poly.entity_id
_entity_poly.type
_entity_poly.pdbx_seq_one_letter_code
_entity_poly.pdbx_strand_id
1 'polypeptide(L)'
;MTKWIYTFGDGSAEGRADMKNLLGGKGANLAEMCNLGLPVPPGFTITTEVCTAFYENDKQYPAELSEQLDAALLRIEEIVGARFNDPQNPLLLSVRSGARASMPGMMDTVLNLGLNDATVAGLAERSGDPRFAYDSYRRFIQMYSDVVLGVDHEHFEALLERRKRAKGVDLDTDLSADDWKELVVDYKATVQSILDREFPQDPHEQLRGAIGAVFGSWMNQRAITYRRLNGIPAHWGTAVNVQAMVFGNMGDDCATGVCFTRNPSTGDNHFYGEYLVNAQGEDVVAGIRTPQPLTIAEREAGDGDLPAMEEVMPGVFAELDAIRHKLEHHYRDMQDMEFTIQGGKLWMLQTRNGKRTARAALKIAIDLSNEGLLTREEAVQRIDPEQLNHLLHPTLDPKALRTVIGKGLPASPGAATGKIVFNAEDAEHWHEQGEKVILVRIETSPEDIGGMHVAQGILTTRGGMTSHAAVVARGMGTPCVAGAGSLKVDYETQTLRAGDTLVKQGEIITLDGSTGQVMLGEVEMTQPELTGDFGVLMEWVDAIRTLTVRTNAETPRDAAAARQFGAEGIGLCRTEHMFFDPQRIVHMRQMILSSTEQERRAALAHLLPYQRQDFLELFKIMEGLPVTIRLLDPPLHEFLPYKREEMEEVAASAGVDVEVLRSRAMDLHESNPMLGHRGCRLGVTYPEIYEMQARAIFEAAAEETKTGKPVVPEIMIPLVGTRKELQLLKEVIDDVAKEVIEETGIQIRYLVGTMIELPRAALLAGEIAECAEFFSFGTNDLTQTTFGLSRDDSGRFLQIYEERGVFEADPFVTLDQEGVGELIQIAAERGRATRSSLKLGICGEHGGDPASIHFCQKVGLDYVSCSPFRVPIARLAAAQATLAQSEGS
;
A
#
# COMPACT_ATOMS: atom_id res chain seq x y z
N MET A 1 -28.07 23.81 -23.68
CA MET A 1 -27.94 24.01 -22.23
C MET A 1 -27.12 22.87 -21.68
N THR A 2 -26.12 23.17 -20.84
CA THR A 2 -25.33 22.13 -20.17
C THR A 2 -26.18 21.47 -19.08
N LYS A 3 -26.17 20.14 -19.01
CA LYS A 3 -26.96 19.38 -18.04
C LYS A 3 -26.13 19.14 -16.79
N TRP A 4 -26.54 19.74 -15.67
CA TRP A 4 -25.84 19.73 -14.39
C TRP A 4 -26.45 18.76 -13.38
N ILE A 5 -27.71 18.35 -13.58
CA ILE A 5 -28.45 17.49 -12.67
C ILE A 5 -28.99 16.26 -13.40
N TYR A 6 -28.84 15.10 -12.76
CA TYR A 6 -29.33 13.81 -13.24
C TYR A 6 -30.25 13.18 -12.19
N THR A 7 -31.51 12.95 -12.55
CA THR A 7 -32.54 12.42 -11.66
C THR A 7 -32.54 10.89 -11.61
N PHE A 8 -33.00 10.33 -10.50
CA PHE A 8 -33.24 8.91 -10.31
C PHE A 8 -34.48 8.69 -9.40
N GLY A 9 -35.29 7.68 -9.68
CA GLY A 9 -36.48 7.35 -8.88
C GLY A 9 -37.56 6.61 -9.69
N ASP A 10 -38.51 5.99 -8.99
CA ASP A 10 -39.67 5.32 -9.59
C ASP A 10 -39.30 4.28 -10.67
N GLY A 11 -38.21 3.53 -10.44
CA GLY A 11 -37.72 2.48 -11.34
C GLY A 11 -37.01 2.98 -12.60
N SER A 12 -36.62 4.26 -12.66
CA SER A 12 -35.85 4.83 -13.78
C SER A 12 -34.85 5.89 -13.33
N ALA A 13 -33.73 6.01 -14.04
CA ALA A 13 -32.74 7.06 -13.81
C ALA A 13 -32.14 7.57 -15.13
N GLU A 14 -31.71 8.83 -15.10
CA GLU A 14 -31.02 9.46 -16.23
C GLU A 14 -29.53 9.12 -16.28
N GLY A 15 -28.97 8.65 -15.17
CA GLY A 15 -27.58 8.22 -15.03
C GLY A 15 -27.42 6.69 -15.14
N ARG A 16 -26.16 6.23 -15.09
CA ARG A 16 -25.76 4.81 -15.15
C ARG A 16 -24.44 4.57 -14.44
N ALA A 17 -24.09 3.30 -14.17
CA ALA A 17 -22.85 2.89 -13.51
C ALA A 17 -21.55 3.30 -14.24
N ASP A 18 -21.57 3.51 -15.56
CA ASP A 18 -20.41 3.95 -16.36
C ASP A 18 -20.11 5.46 -16.21
N MET A 19 -21.07 6.23 -15.69
CA MET A 19 -20.96 7.69 -15.52
C MET A 19 -20.27 8.12 -14.22
N LYS A 20 -19.44 7.24 -13.60
CA LYS A 20 -18.74 7.50 -12.33
C LYS A 20 -17.90 8.78 -12.31
N ASN A 21 -17.34 9.17 -13.45
CA ASN A 21 -16.53 10.39 -13.54
C ASN A 21 -17.38 11.65 -13.37
N LEU A 22 -18.64 11.60 -13.83
CA LEU A 22 -19.56 12.73 -13.85
C LEU A 22 -20.45 12.76 -12.59
N LEU A 23 -20.96 11.60 -12.18
CA LEU A 23 -21.92 11.46 -11.07
C LEU A 23 -21.26 11.05 -9.74
N GLY A 24 -19.95 10.82 -9.75
CA GLY A 24 -19.25 10.15 -8.67
C GLY A 24 -19.65 8.67 -8.56
N GLY A 25 -18.96 7.93 -7.68
CA GLY A 25 -19.27 6.52 -7.42
C GLY A 25 -20.67 6.32 -6.85
N LYS A 26 -21.09 7.19 -5.92
CA LYS A 26 -22.40 7.08 -5.24
C LYS A 26 -23.56 7.38 -6.19
N GLY A 27 -23.50 8.49 -6.93
CA GLY A 27 -24.58 8.88 -7.85
C GLY A 27 -24.75 7.90 -9.01
N ALA A 28 -23.63 7.41 -9.57
CA ALA A 28 -23.67 6.38 -10.61
C ALA A 28 -24.33 5.08 -10.12
N ASN A 29 -24.02 4.64 -8.89
CA ASN A 29 -24.62 3.43 -8.33
C ASN A 29 -26.09 3.62 -7.91
N LEU A 30 -26.48 4.79 -7.42
CA LEU A 30 -27.89 5.12 -7.16
C LEU A 30 -28.73 5.04 -8.44
N ALA A 31 -28.22 5.62 -9.53
CA ALA A 31 -28.88 5.57 -10.83
C ALA A 31 -28.97 4.13 -11.35
N GLU A 32 -27.89 3.36 -11.26
CA GLU A 32 -27.87 1.96 -11.69
C GLU A 32 -28.85 1.09 -10.89
N MET A 33 -28.86 1.19 -9.56
CA MET A 33 -29.82 0.47 -8.72
C MET A 33 -31.26 0.80 -9.11
N CYS A 34 -31.55 2.06 -9.41
CA CYS A 34 -32.87 2.48 -9.85
C CYS A 34 -33.25 1.87 -11.21
N ASN A 35 -32.33 1.87 -12.19
CA ASN A 35 -32.52 1.23 -13.50
C ASN A 35 -32.65 -0.29 -13.42
N LEU A 36 -32.08 -0.91 -12.38
CA LEU A 36 -32.30 -2.32 -12.06
C LEU A 36 -33.69 -2.58 -11.44
N GLY A 37 -34.48 -1.55 -11.16
CA GLY A 37 -35.78 -1.66 -10.51
C GLY A 37 -35.69 -1.98 -9.02
N LEU A 38 -34.59 -1.62 -8.36
CA LEU A 38 -34.46 -1.73 -6.91
C LEU A 38 -35.21 -0.59 -6.20
N PRO A 39 -35.68 -0.78 -4.95
CA PRO A 39 -36.42 0.24 -4.23
C PRO A 39 -35.49 1.34 -3.72
N VAL A 40 -35.08 2.24 -4.60
CA VAL A 40 -34.24 3.40 -4.27
C VAL A 40 -35.12 4.62 -4.01
N PRO A 41 -34.97 5.35 -2.88
CA PRO A 41 -35.69 6.60 -2.67
C PRO A 41 -35.36 7.61 -3.79
N PRO A 42 -36.37 8.33 -4.32
CA PRO A 42 -36.16 9.25 -5.43
C PRO A 42 -35.24 10.41 -5.06
N GLY A 43 -34.46 10.88 -6.03
CA GLY A 43 -33.43 11.88 -5.83
C GLY A 43 -32.82 12.38 -7.14
N PHE A 44 -31.73 13.11 -7.01
CA PHE A 44 -30.89 13.54 -8.12
C PHE A 44 -29.43 13.72 -7.71
N THR A 45 -28.54 13.68 -8.70
CA THR A 45 -27.12 13.93 -8.55
C THR A 45 -26.73 15.20 -9.31
N ILE A 46 -26.06 16.12 -8.61
CA ILE A 46 -25.38 17.28 -9.18
C ILE A 46 -23.97 16.85 -9.57
N THR A 47 -23.57 17.10 -10.83
CA THR A 47 -22.33 16.54 -11.40
C THR A 47 -21.06 17.08 -10.75
N THR A 48 -19.96 16.33 -10.87
CA THR A 48 -18.60 16.76 -10.48
C THR A 48 -18.15 18.03 -11.20
N GLU A 49 -18.60 18.24 -12.43
CA GLU A 49 -18.30 19.44 -13.21
C GLU A 49 -18.84 20.72 -12.57
N VAL A 50 -19.96 20.65 -11.82
CA VAL A 50 -20.47 21.79 -11.05
C VAL A 50 -19.51 22.15 -9.92
N CYS A 51 -18.86 21.16 -9.29
CA CYS A 51 -17.83 21.41 -8.29
C CYS A 51 -16.64 22.16 -8.91
N THR A 52 -16.21 21.77 -10.11
CA THR A 52 -15.14 22.45 -10.84
C THR A 52 -15.55 23.89 -11.19
N ALA A 53 -16.72 24.07 -11.81
CA ALA A 53 -17.25 25.39 -12.15
C ALA A 53 -17.44 26.28 -10.92
N PHE A 54 -17.82 25.71 -9.77
CA PHE A 54 -17.93 26.42 -8.50
C PHE A 54 -16.59 27.01 -8.07
N TYR A 55 -15.49 26.24 -8.15
CA TYR A 55 -14.16 26.76 -7.81
C TYR A 55 -13.60 27.71 -8.87
N GLU A 56 -13.90 27.51 -10.15
CA GLU A 56 -13.48 28.41 -11.24
C GLU A 56 -14.20 29.76 -11.20
N ASN A 57 -15.44 29.81 -10.69
CA ASN A 57 -16.26 31.01 -10.58
C ASN A 57 -16.26 31.62 -9.15
N ASP A 58 -15.12 31.64 -8.47
CA ASP A 58 -14.98 32.24 -7.12
C ASP A 58 -16.02 31.74 -6.10
N LYS A 59 -16.31 30.44 -6.11
CA LYS A 59 -17.31 29.77 -5.24
C LYS A 59 -18.75 30.23 -5.51
N GLN A 60 -19.08 30.50 -6.77
CA GLN A 60 -20.45 30.79 -7.21
C GLN A 60 -20.98 29.67 -8.11
N TYR A 61 -22.30 29.43 -8.03
CA TYR A 61 -22.95 28.41 -8.87
C TYR A 61 -23.15 28.90 -10.31
N PRO A 62 -23.13 27.99 -11.30
CA PRO A 62 -23.61 28.29 -12.65
C PRO A 62 -25.06 28.80 -12.63
N ALA A 63 -25.36 29.81 -13.45
CA ALA A 63 -26.68 30.46 -13.45
C ALA A 63 -27.83 29.48 -13.78
N GLU A 64 -27.58 28.52 -14.67
CA GLU A 64 -28.56 27.52 -15.11
C GLU A 64 -28.80 26.41 -14.07
N LEU A 65 -28.01 26.34 -12.99
CA LEU A 65 -28.17 25.30 -11.96
C LEU A 65 -29.47 25.47 -11.18
N SER A 66 -29.90 26.71 -10.93
CA SER A 66 -31.10 26.98 -10.11
C SER A 66 -32.37 26.42 -10.76
N GLU A 67 -32.57 26.66 -12.06
CA GLU A 67 -33.75 26.16 -12.78
C GLU A 67 -33.78 24.62 -12.84
N GLN A 68 -32.61 23.99 -13.01
CA GLN A 68 -32.49 22.53 -12.98
C GLN A 68 -32.76 21.96 -11.59
N LEU A 69 -32.33 22.66 -10.53
CA LEU A 69 -32.56 22.24 -9.15
C LEU A 69 -34.06 22.25 -8.81
N ASP A 70 -34.76 23.33 -9.18
CA ASP A 70 -36.20 23.45 -8.95
C ASP A 70 -36.98 22.36 -9.74
N ALA A 71 -36.61 22.11 -11.00
CA ALA A 71 -37.21 21.05 -11.80
C ALA A 71 -36.98 19.65 -11.20
N ALA A 72 -35.79 19.38 -10.67
CA ALA A 72 -35.46 18.10 -10.06
C ALA A 72 -36.18 17.90 -8.71
N LEU A 73 -36.31 18.96 -7.90
CA LEU A 73 -37.09 18.93 -6.65
C LEU A 73 -38.56 18.64 -6.92
N LEU A 74 -39.18 19.35 -7.88
CA LEU A 74 -40.57 19.09 -8.29
C LEU A 74 -40.79 17.63 -8.67
N ARG A 75 -39.82 17.01 -9.34
CA ARG A 75 -39.90 15.59 -9.71
C ARG A 75 -39.89 14.66 -8.50
N ILE A 76 -39.07 14.95 -7.48
CA ILE A 76 -39.09 14.19 -6.22
C ILE A 76 -40.45 14.34 -5.54
N GLU A 77 -40.96 15.57 -5.44
CA GLU A 77 -42.26 15.85 -4.82
C GLU A 77 -43.42 15.08 -5.48
N GLU A 78 -43.41 14.99 -6.82
CA GLU A 78 -44.39 14.21 -7.59
C GLU A 78 -44.33 12.71 -7.26
N ILE A 79 -43.12 12.14 -7.16
CA ILE A 79 -42.94 10.70 -6.89
C ILE A 79 -43.29 10.37 -5.43
N VAL A 80 -42.88 11.22 -4.48
CA VAL A 80 -43.09 10.98 -3.03
C VAL A 80 -44.52 11.34 -2.61
N GLY A 81 -45.16 12.29 -3.28
CA GLY A 81 -46.46 12.83 -2.88
C GLY A 81 -46.37 13.76 -1.66
N ALA A 82 -45.23 14.43 -1.47
CA ALA A 82 -44.97 15.41 -0.42
C ALA A 82 -44.34 16.67 -1.02
N ARG A 83 -44.42 17.82 -0.34
CA ARG A 83 -43.91 19.09 -0.85
C ARG A 83 -42.76 19.61 0.02
N PHE A 84 -41.74 20.13 -0.61
CA PHE A 84 -40.62 20.78 0.06
C PHE A 84 -41.12 22.09 0.69
N ASN A 85 -40.81 22.30 1.98
CA ASN A 85 -41.32 23.41 2.78
C ASN A 85 -42.86 23.42 3.03
N ASP A 86 -43.54 22.28 2.94
CA ASP A 86 -44.95 22.17 3.34
C ASP A 86 -45.07 21.86 4.85
N PRO A 87 -45.74 22.71 5.64
CA PRO A 87 -45.89 22.52 7.08
C PRO A 87 -46.82 21.36 7.46
N GLN A 88 -47.60 20.81 6.54
CA GLN A 88 -48.51 19.67 6.79
C GLN A 88 -47.89 18.35 6.31
N ASN A 89 -47.34 18.34 5.10
CA ASN A 89 -46.77 17.15 4.48
C ASN A 89 -45.34 17.41 3.97
N PRO A 90 -44.36 17.56 4.88
CA PRO A 90 -43.02 17.97 4.51
C PRO A 90 -42.28 16.86 3.76
N LEU A 91 -41.70 17.22 2.61
CA LEU A 91 -40.63 16.45 1.98
C LEU A 91 -39.31 16.80 2.69
N LEU A 92 -38.63 15.79 3.22
CA LEU A 92 -37.30 15.91 3.81
C LEU A 92 -36.26 15.26 2.91
N LEU A 93 -35.07 15.84 2.87
CA LEU A 93 -33.99 15.43 1.98
C LEU A 93 -32.73 15.04 2.77
N SER A 94 -31.93 14.16 2.18
CA SER A 94 -30.53 13.98 2.54
C SER A 94 -29.63 14.56 1.45
N VAL A 95 -28.51 15.14 1.84
CA VAL A 95 -27.47 15.67 0.96
C VAL A 95 -26.17 14.94 1.27
N ARG A 96 -25.69 14.17 0.30
CA ARG A 96 -24.55 13.26 0.45
C ARG A 96 -23.52 13.53 -0.65
N SER A 97 -22.28 13.71 -0.25
CA SER A 97 -21.15 13.79 -1.18
C SER A 97 -20.91 12.47 -1.94
N GLY A 98 -20.28 12.57 -3.11
CA GLY A 98 -19.87 11.40 -3.88
C GLY A 98 -18.79 11.76 -4.92
N ALA A 99 -17.53 11.51 -4.60
CA ALA A 99 -16.44 11.66 -5.57
C ALA A 99 -16.33 10.44 -6.50
N ARG A 100 -15.54 10.56 -7.56
CA ARG A 100 -15.21 9.46 -8.48
C ARG A 100 -14.56 8.28 -7.75
N ALA A 101 -13.58 8.60 -6.91
CA ALA A 101 -12.95 7.64 -6.00
C ALA A 101 -13.66 7.64 -4.64
N SER A 102 -13.72 6.48 -4.00
CA SER A 102 -14.29 6.36 -2.65
C SER A 102 -13.37 7.02 -1.63
N MET A 103 -13.92 7.97 -0.85
CA MET A 103 -13.21 8.65 0.24
C MET A 103 -13.99 8.50 1.56
N PRO A 104 -13.99 7.31 2.20
CA PRO A 104 -14.81 7.05 3.39
C PRO A 104 -14.43 7.96 4.55
N GLY A 105 -15.42 8.52 5.25
CA GLY A 105 -15.21 9.39 6.43
C GLY A 105 -14.61 10.77 6.11
N MET A 106 -14.39 11.12 4.85
CA MET A 106 -13.71 12.36 4.47
C MET A 106 -14.66 13.53 4.17
N MET A 107 -15.91 13.22 3.83
CA MET A 107 -16.91 14.18 3.39
C MET A 107 -18.21 13.97 4.14
N ASP A 108 -18.82 15.06 4.57
CA ASP A 108 -19.93 15.02 5.50
C ASP A 108 -21.27 14.75 4.80
N THR A 109 -22.25 14.27 5.56
CA THR A 109 -23.62 14.02 5.11
C THR A 109 -24.58 14.84 5.96
N VAL A 110 -25.58 15.45 5.32
CA VAL A 110 -26.67 16.14 5.99
C VAL A 110 -27.95 15.34 5.77
N LEU A 111 -28.63 14.96 6.85
CA LEU A 111 -29.92 14.27 6.86
C LEU A 111 -31.01 15.22 7.34
N ASN A 112 -32.28 14.87 7.10
CA ASN A 112 -33.45 15.59 7.60
C ASN A 112 -33.54 17.06 7.11
N LEU A 113 -32.89 17.40 5.99
CA LEU A 113 -32.90 18.74 5.41
C LEU A 113 -34.33 19.11 4.99
N GLY A 114 -34.76 20.31 5.34
CA GLY A 114 -36.14 20.79 5.20
C GLY A 114 -36.91 20.87 6.51
N LEU A 115 -36.32 20.41 7.62
CA LEU A 115 -36.86 20.66 8.95
C LEU A 115 -36.70 22.13 9.36
N ASN A 116 -37.78 22.69 9.87
CA ASN A 116 -37.88 24.01 10.48
C ASN A 116 -38.99 23.96 11.53
N ASP A 117 -39.25 25.08 12.20
CA ASP A 117 -40.23 25.14 13.29
C ASP A 117 -41.66 24.78 12.86
N ALA A 118 -42.00 24.98 11.59
CA ALA A 118 -43.32 24.63 11.04
C ALA A 118 -43.38 23.19 10.52
N THR A 119 -42.37 22.73 9.77
CA THR A 119 -42.35 21.39 9.17
C THR A 119 -42.12 20.30 10.21
N VAL A 120 -41.42 20.57 11.31
CA VAL A 120 -41.29 19.60 12.42
C VAL A 120 -42.64 19.30 13.08
N ALA A 121 -43.53 20.29 13.16
CA ALA A 121 -44.87 20.08 13.71
C ALA A 121 -45.72 19.19 12.78
N GLY A 122 -45.65 19.42 11.46
CA GLY A 122 -46.27 18.54 10.47
C GLY A 122 -45.71 17.12 10.49
N LEU A 123 -44.39 16.98 10.65
CA LEU A 123 -43.75 15.67 10.80
C LEU A 123 -44.24 14.93 12.05
N ALA A 124 -44.37 15.63 13.18
CA ALA A 124 -44.90 15.08 14.43
C ALA A 124 -46.35 14.60 14.28
N GLU A 125 -47.20 15.37 13.61
CA GLU A 125 -48.60 15.00 13.36
C GLU A 125 -48.72 13.80 12.42
N ARG A 126 -47.94 13.77 11.33
CA ARG A 126 -47.99 12.68 10.34
C ARG A 126 -47.41 11.37 10.83
N SER A 127 -46.32 11.42 11.59
CA SER A 127 -45.71 10.23 12.16
C SER A 127 -46.51 9.69 13.35
N GLY A 128 -47.34 10.52 13.98
CA GLY A 128 -47.97 10.19 15.26
C GLY A 128 -46.96 10.09 16.41
N ASP A 129 -45.70 10.46 16.17
CA ASP A 129 -44.61 10.37 17.12
C ASP A 129 -43.88 11.73 17.22
N PRO A 130 -44.31 12.61 18.14
CA PRO A 130 -43.65 13.88 18.35
C PRO A 130 -42.22 13.72 18.86
N ARG A 131 -41.87 12.61 19.53
CA ARG A 131 -40.50 12.38 20.00
C ARG A 131 -39.58 12.19 18.80
N PHE A 132 -39.95 11.33 17.85
CA PHE A 132 -39.21 11.12 16.60
C PHE A 132 -38.99 12.43 15.82
N ALA A 133 -40.05 13.24 15.67
CA ALA A 133 -39.96 14.46 14.88
C ALA A 133 -38.97 15.48 15.48
N TYR A 134 -39.05 15.71 16.79
CA TYR A 134 -38.14 16.65 17.46
C TYR A 134 -36.74 16.08 17.68
N ASP A 135 -36.57 14.75 17.79
CA ASP A 135 -35.26 14.11 17.74
C ASP A 135 -34.59 14.31 16.37
N SER A 136 -35.36 14.13 15.30
CA SER A 136 -34.87 14.39 13.93
C SER A 136 -34.49 15.86 13.73
N TYR A 137 -35.23 16.79 14.34
CA TYR A 137 -34.96 18.22 14.24
C TYR A 137 -33.73 18.66 15.03
N ARG A 138 -33.54 18.16 16.26
CA ARG A 138 -32.30 18.47 17.01
C ARG A 138 -31.07 17.90 16.33
N ARG A 139 -31.16 16.67 15.76
CA ARG A 139 -30.08 16.07 14.96
C ARG A 139 -29.78 16.90 13.72
N PHE A 140 -30.83 17.35 13.01
CA PHE A 140 -30.66 18.23 11.86
C PHE A 140 -29.94 19.53 12.22
N ILE A 141 -30.36 20.21 13.30
CA ILE A 141 -29.74 21.46 13.72
C ILE A 141 -28.25 21.25 14.05
N GLN A 142 -27.92 20.21 14.81
CA GLN A 142 -26.54 19.88 15.16
C GLN A 142 -25.70 19.59 13.92
N MET A 143 -26.13 18.65 13.07
CA MET A 143 -25.40 18.26 11.86
C MET A 143 -25.27 19.42 10.86
N TYR A 144 -26.34 20.16 10.61
CA TYR A 144 -26.30 21.29 9.68
C TYR A 144 -25.40 22.41 10.23
N SER A 145 -25.43 22.63 11.54
CA SER A 145 -24.58 23.67 12.16
C SER A 145 -23.10 23.30 12.09
N ASP A 146 -22.74 22.05 12.36
CA ASP A 146 -21.37 21.56 12.24
C ASP A 146 -20.87 21.58 10.79
N VAL A 147 -21.60 20.91 9.90
CA VAL A 147 -21.16 20.67 8.52
C VAL A 147 -21.26 21.92 7.65
N VAL A 148 -22.34 22.70 7.78
CA VAL A 148 -22.66 23.80 6.85
C VAL A 148 -22.35 25.16 7.46
N LEU A 149 -22.63 25.34 8.75
CA LEU A 149 -22.42 26.64 9.42
C LEU A 149 -21.05 26.75 10.10
N GLY A 150 -20.32 25.65 10.29
CA GLY A 150 -19.00 25.60 10.91
C GLY A 150 -19.01 25.76 12.44
N VAL A 151 -20.09 25.33 13.11
CA VAL A 151 -20.22 25.37 14.57
C VAL A 151 -19.89 24.00 15.15
N ASP A 152 -18.84 23.93 15.96
CA ASP A 152 -18.33 22.67 16.52
C ASP A 152 -19.43 21.87 17.25
N HIS A 153 -19.53 20.57 16.91
CA HIS A 153 -20.43 19.60 17.52
C HIS A 153 -20.35 19.55 19.07
N GLU A 154 -19.19 19.86 19.67
CA GLU A 154 -18.97 19.81 21.12
C GLU A 154 -19.93 20.74 21.88
N HIS A 155 -20.31 21.87 21.28
CA HIS A 155 -21.26 22.81 21.88
C HIS A 155 -22.65 22.18 22.05
N PHE A 156 -23.07 21.35 21.10
CA PHE A 156 -24.37 20.69 21.11
C PHE A 156 -24.37 19.49 22.07
N GLU A 157 -23.30 18.68 22.04
CA GLU A 157 -23.13 17.54 22.96
C GLU A 157 -23.11 17.98 24.43
N ALA A 158 -22.44 19.09 24.74
CA ALA A 158 -22.43 19.63 26.11
C ALA A 158 -23.84 20.01 26.61
N LEU A 159 -24.71 20.51 25.72
CA LEU A 159 -26.09 20.85 26.04
C LEU A 159 -26.96 19.60 26.24
N LEU A 160 -26.79 18.60 25.37
CA LEU A 160 -27.45 17.30 25.47
C LEU A 160 -27.10 16.60 26.78
N GLU A 161 -25.81 16.50 27.11
CA GLU A 161 -25.30 15.91 28.35
C GLU A 161 -25.83 16.63 29.60
N ARG A 162 -25.87 17.98 29.56
CA ARG A 162 -26.47 18.78 30.64
C ARG A 162 -27.95 18.44 30.82
N ARG A 163 -28.68 18.26 29.71
CA ARG A 163 -30.11 17.89 29.74
C ARG A 163 -30.33 16.49 30.31
N LYS A 164 -29.55 15.50 29.86
CA LYS A 164 -29.58 14.12 30.38
C LYS A 164 -29.32 14.07 31.88
N ARG A 165 -28.27 14.76 32.36
CA ARG A 165 -27.96 14.89 33.79
C ARG A 165 -29.07 15.57 34.58
N ALA A 166 -29.70 16.61 34.04
CA ALA A 166 -30.82 17.30 34.70
C ALA A 166 -32.07 16.42 34.82
N LYS A 167 -32.25 15.45 33.90
CA LYS A 167 -33.36 14.51 33.89
C LYS A 167 -33.04 13.17 34.57
N GLY A 168 -31.78 12.93 34.92
CA GLY A 168 -31.33 11.71 35.57
C GLY A 168 -31.40 10.48 34.66
N VAL A 169 -31.18 10.68 33.36
CA VAL A 169 -31.15 9.62 32.34
C VAL A 169 -29.75 9.50 31.74
N ASP A 170 -29.38 8.30 31.31
CA ASP A 170 -28.05 8.03 30.75
C ASP A 170 -28.10 7.91 29.22
N LEU A 171 -29.22 7.44 28.65
CA LEU A 171 -29.39 7.25 27.21
C LEU A 171 -30.24 8.38 26.60
N ASP A 172 -29.87 8.79 25.38
CA ASP A 172 -30.67 9.74 24.59
C ASP A 172 -32.10 9.24 24.37
N THR A 173 -32.27 7.92 24.26
CA THR A 173 -33.58 7.29 24.06
C THR A 173 -34.54 7.42 25.23
N ASP A 174 -34.07 7.88 26.38
CA ASP A 174 -34.90 8.07 27.57
C ASP A 174 -35.45 9.51 27.67
N LEU A 175 -35.02 10.41 26.77
CA LEU A 175 -35.54 11.78 26.72
C LEU A 175 -36.90 11.84 26.01
N SER A 176 -37.79 12.66 26.58
CA SER A 176 -39.16 12.83 26.08
C SER A 176 -39.23 13.81 24.90
N ALA A 177 -40.36 13.81 24.19
CA ALA A 177 -40.61 14.78 23.12
C ALA A 177 -40.51 16.24 23.59
N ASP A 178 -40.94 16.54 24.83
CA ASP A 178 -40.86 17.89 25.37
C ASP A 178 -39.42 18.27 25.76
N ASP A 179 -38.60 17.30 26.17
CA ASP A 179 -37.17 17.53 26.37
C ASP A 179 -36.46 17.88 25.05
N TRP A 180 -36.83 17.22 23.95
CA TRP A 180 -36.32 17.55 22.62
C TRP A 180 -36.75 18.92 22.13
N LYS A 181 -38.00 19.32 22.36
CA LYS A 181 -38.47 20.68 22.03
C LYS A 181 -37.65 21.75 22.74
N GLU A 182 -37.39 21.57 24.03
CA GLU A 182 -36.58 22.52 24.80
C GLU A 182 -35.12 22.52 24.33
N LEU A 183 -34.55 21.34 24.03
CA LEU A 183 -33.18 21.25 23.51
C LEU A 183 -33.03 21.91 22.14
N VAL A 184 -34.02 21.79 21.25
CA VAL A 184 -34.05 22.49 19.95
C VAL A 184 -33.96 24.01 20.13
N VAL A 185 -34.64 24.56 21.14
CA VAL A 185 -34.55 26.00 21.46
C VAL A 185 -33.14 26.37 21.90
N ASP A 186 -32.54 25.58 22.80
CA ASP A 186 -31.16 25.77 23.27
C ASP A 186 -30.14 25.66 22.12
N TYR A 187 -30.34 24.73 21.18
CA TYR A 187 -29.47 24.54 20.02
C TYR A 187 -29.51 25.76 19.09
N LYS A 188 -30.71 26.25 18.75
CA LYS A 188 -30.86 27.46 17.92
C LYS A 188 -30.28 28.70 18.62
N ALA A 189 -30.45 28.82 19.93
CA ALA A 189 -29.87 29.92 20.71
C ALA A 189 -28.32 29.87 20.69
N THR A 190 -27.73 28.68 20.74
CA THR A 190 -26.28 28.48 20.59
C THR A 190 -25.79 28.91 19.22
N VAL A 191 -26.49 28.54 18.15
CA VAL A 191 -26.16 28.98 16.77
C VAL A 191 -26.18 30.51 16.67
N GLN A 192 -27.24 31.16 17.16
CA GLN A 192 -27.33 32.62 17.21
C GLN A 192 -26.19 33.25 18.02
N SER A 193 -25.85 32.66 19.16
CA SER A 193 -24.81 33.20 20.04
C SER A 193 -23.40 33.11 19.43
N ILE A 194 -23.12 32.08 18.63
CA ILE A 194 -21.78 31.85 18.06
C ILE A 194 -21.61 32.60 16.74
N LEU A 195 -22.63 32.61 15.89
CA LEU A 195 -22.54 33.13 14.53
C LEU A 195 -23.16 34.52 14.34
N ASP A 196 -23.83 35.06 15.37
CA ASP A 196 -24.63 36.29 15.31
C ASP A 196 -25.73 36.25 14.22
N ARG A 197 -26.20 35.04 13.89
CA ARG A 197 -27.28 34.80 12.91
C ARG A 197 -28.13 33.60 13.31
N GLU A 198 -29.41 33.65 12.94
CA GLU A 198 -30.36 32.60 13.32
C GLU A 198 -30.15 31.34 12.48
N PHE A 199 -30.59 30.19 13.00
CA PHE A 199 -30.61 28.95 12.25
C PHE A 199 -31.58 29.08 11.05
N PRO A 200 -31.16 28.75 9.82
CA PRO A 200 -31.96 29.00 8.62
C PRO A 200 -33.28 28.23 8.66
N GLN A 201 -34.39 28.96 8.57
CA GLN A 201 -35.73 28.37 8.56
C GLN A 201 -36.24 28.06 7.14
N ASP A 202 -35.67 28.69 6.10
CA ASP A 202 -36.02 28.43 4.69
C ASP A 202 -35.33 27.14 4.17
N PRO A 203 -36.09 26.08 3.82
CA PRO A 203 -35.52 24.85 3.26
C PRO A 203 -34.71 25.06 1.98
N HIS A 204 -35.05 26.04 1.13
CA HIS A 204 -34.27 26.30 -0.09
C HIS A 204 -32.90 26.91 0.23
N GLU A 205 -32.83 27.79 1.24
CA GLU A 205 -31.56 28.27 1.78
C GLU A 205 -30.75 27.11 2.38
N GLN A 206 -31.39 26.23 3.16
CA GLN A 206 -30.75 25.04 3.72
C GLN A 206 -30.12 24.18 2.62
N LEU A 207 -30.86 23.89 1.54
CA LEU A 207 -30.37 23.07 0.44
C LEU A 207 -29.17 23.70 -0.28
N ARG A 208 -29.22 25.00 -0.59
CA ARG A 208 -28.10 25.72 -1.21
C ARG A 208 -26.87 25.76 -0.30
N GLY A 209 -27.07 25.91 1.01
CA GLY A 209 -26.01 25.85 2.01
C GLY A 209 -25.34 24.47 2.04
N ALA A 210 -26.14 23.41 2.10
CA ALA A 210 -25.63 22.03 2.12
C ALA A 210 -24.85 21.67 0.85
N ILE A 211 -25.34 22.05 -0.33
CA ILE A 211 -24.61 21.85 -1.61
C ILE A 211 -23.25 22.56 -1.56
N GLY A 212 -23.22 23.80 -1.07
CA GLY A 212 -22.01 24.61 -0.99
C GLY A 212 -21.00 24.06 0.01
N ALA A 213 -21.48 23.51 1.12
CA ALA A 213 -20.66 22.83 2.12
C ALA A 213 -20.02 21.56 1.54
N VAL A 214 -20.76 20.76 0.77
CA VAL A 214 -20.20 19.57 0.11
C VAL A 214 -19.08 19.96 -0.86
N PHE A 215 -19.29 20.96 -1.71
CA PHE A 215 -18.21 21.44 -2.59
C PHE A 215 -17.04 21.99 -1.79
N GLY A 216 -17.30 22.80 -0.76
CA GLY A 216 -16.29 23.32 0.16
C GLY A 216 -15.44 22.23 0.83
N SER A 217 -16.05 21.10 1.18
CA SER A 217 -15.37 19.96 1.80
C SER A 217 -14.33 19.31 0.89
N TRP A 218 -14.45 19.48 -0.44
CA TRP A 218 -13.44 18.97 -1.38
C TRP A 218 -12.07 19.61 -1.17
N MET A 219 -12.02 20.89 -0.77
CA MET A 219 -10.75 21.60 -0.55
C MET A 219 -10.39 21.79 0.92
N ASN A 220 -11.00 21.01 1.83
CA ASN A 220 -10.56 21.01 3.23
C ASN A 220 -9.23 20.27 3.40
N GLN A 221 -8.53 20.55 4.51
CA GLN A 221 -7.18 20.00 4.74
C GLN A 221 -7.19 18.47 4.79
N ARG A 222 -8.22 17.87 5.42
CA ARG A 222 -8.37 16.40 5.52
C ARG A 222 -8.47 15.76 4.13
N ALA A 223 -9.30 16.28 3.24
CA ALA A 223 -9.49 15.77 1.88
C ALA A 223 -8.26 15.98 1.01
N ILE A 224 -7.58 17.13 1.12
CA ILE A 224 -6.30 17.38 0.43
C ILE A 224 -5.25 16.34 0.85
N THR A 225 -5.10 16.10 2.15
CA THR A 225 -4.15 15.10 2.66
C THR A 225 -4.51 13.70 2.22
N TYR A 226 -5.79 13.30 2.31
CA TYR A 226 -6.23 11.98 1.84
C TYR A 226 -5.96 11.77 0.35
N ARG A 227 -6.30 12.77 -0.48
CA ARG A 227 -6.07 12.73 -1.92
C ARG A 227 -4.60 12.57 -2.26
N ARG A 228 -3.72 13.30 -1.58
CA ARG A 228 -2.27 13.17 -1.74
C ARG A 228 -1.79 11.75 -1.40
N LEU A 229 -2.24 11.19 -0.27
CA LEU A 229 -1.84 9.84 0.17
C LEU A 229 -2.36 8.72 -0.74
N ASN A 230 -3.42 8.96 -1.52
CA ASN A 230 -4.06 7.96 -2.37
C ASN A 230 -3.94 8.29 -3.87
N GLY A 231 -3.10 9.26 -4.26
CA GLY A 231 -2.91 9.65 -5.66
C GLY A 231 -4.18 10.15 -6.37
N ILE A 232 -5.11 10.81 -5.66
CA ILE A 232 -6.38 11.29 -6.22
C ILE A 232 -6.21 12.76 -6.67
N PRO A 233 -6.36 13.09 -7.97
CA PRO A 233 -6.20 14.45 -8.45
C PRO A 233 -7.26 15.44 -7.92
N ALA A 234 -6.84 16.66 -7.58
CA ALA A 234 -7.76 17.69 -7.09
C ALA A 234 -8.79 18.15 -8.13
N HIS A 235 -8.45 18.10 -9.42
CA HIS A 235 -9.33 18.56 -10.52
C HIS A 235 -10.54 17.63 -10.77
N TRP A 236 -10.62 16.47 -10.12
CA TRP A 236 -11.77 15.55 -10.28
C TRP A 236 -13.07 16.07 -9.67
N GLY A 237 -12.98 16.93 -8.64
CA GLY A 237 -14.15 17.43 -7.91
C GLY A 237 -14.96 16.32 -7.20
N THR A 238 -16.12 16.72 -6.66
CA THR A 238 -17.07 15.81 -6.00
C THR A 238 -18.48 16.09 -6.49
N ALA A 239 -19.30 15.04 -6.62
CA ALA A 239 -20.73 15.17 -6.92
C ALA A 239 -21.54 15.35 -5.64
N VAL A 240 -22.77 15.87 -5.77
CA VAL A 240 -23.72 16.01 -4.65
C VAL A 240 -24.97 15.19 -4.95
N ASN A 241 -25.30 14.25 -4.08
CA ASN A 241 -26.49 13.42 -4.20
C ASN A 241 -27.55 13.97 -3.23
N VAL A 242 -28.68 14.40 -3.78
CA VAL A 242 -29.84 14.87 -3.02
C VAL A 242 -30.93 13.82 -3.14
N GLN A 243 -31.39 13.28 -2.01
CA GLN A 243 -32.30 12.12 -2.02
C GLN A 243 -33.41 12.29 -0.97
N ALA A 244 -34.62 11.88 -1.30
CA ALA A 244 -35.74 11.86 -0.36
C ALA A 244 -35.40 11.02 0.89
N MET A 245 -35.73 11.55 2.06
CA MET A 245 -35.53 10.85 3.33
C MET A 245 -36.45 9.65 3.44
N VAL A 246 -35.88 8.57 3.96
CA VAL A 246 -36.61 7.43 4.52
C VAL A 246 -36.11 7.22 5.96
N PHE A 247 -37.02 6.85 6.85
CA PHE A 247 -36.79 6.85 8.29
C PHE A 247 -36.79 5.43 8.84
N GLY A 248 -35.66 5.03 9.43
CA GLY A 248 -35.53 3.77 10.17
C GLY A 248 -35.95 3.86 11.64
N ASN A 249 -36.38 5.05 12.10
CA ASN A 249 -36.60 5.41 13.51
C ASN A 249 -38.03 5.88 13.82
N MET A 250 -39.04 5.38 13.09
CA MET A 250 -40.45 5.69 13.32
C MET A 250 -41.18 4.67 14.23
N GLY A 251 -40.47 3.66 14.73
CA GLY A 251 -41.05 2.54 15.47
C GLY A 251 -40.32 1.23 15.25
N ASP A 252 -40.87 0.15 15.81
CA ASP A 252 -40.25 -1.17 15.82
C ASP A 252 -40.39 -1.93 14.49
N ASP A 253 -41.23 -1.45 13.58
CA ASP A 253 -41.36 -1.92 12.20
C ASP A 253 -40.43 -1.18 11.22
N CYS A 254 -39.53 -0.35 11.77
CA CYS A 254 -38.53 0.42 11.05
C CYS A 254 -37.13 0.01 11.50
N ALA A 255 -36.18 0.04 10.58
CA ALA A 255 -34.79 -0.29 10.86
C ALA A 255 -33.85 0.35 9.84
N THR A 256 -32.56 0.27 10.11
CA THR A 256 -31.51 0.62 9.15
C THR A 256 -30.31 -0.30 9.36
N GLY A 257 -29.55 -0.55 8.30
CA GLY A 257 -28.42 -1.46 8.38
C GLY A 257 -27.42 -1.29 7.25
N VAL A 258 -26.27 -1.92 7.46
CA VAL A 258 -25.16 -2.02 6.51
C VAL A 258 -24.82 -3.49 6.36
N CYS A 259 -24.69 -3.95 5.12
CA CYS A 259 -24.46 -5.37 4.85
C CYS A 259 -23.58 -5.58 3.62
N PHE A 260 -22.96 -6.75 3.57
CA PHE A 260 -22.02 -7.18 2.55
C PHE A 260 -22.50 -8.49 1.94
N THR A 261 -22.44 -8.63 0.62
CA THR A 261 -22.92 -9.85 -0.05
C THR A 261 -22.08 -11.09 0.27
N ARG A 262 -20.84 -10.90 0.74
CA ARG A 262 -19.93 -11.92 1.26
C ARG A 262 -19.18 -11.33 2.46
N ASN A 263 -18.59 -12.17 3.30
CA ASN A 263 -17.82 -11.70 4.44
C ASN A 263 -16.57 -10.90 3.98
N PRO A 264 -16.43 -9.61 4.32
CA PRO A 264 -15.33 -8.77 3.84
C PRO A 264 -13.97 -9.11 4.48
N SER A 265 -13.95 -9.95 5.52
CA SER A 265 -12.75 -10.36 6.27
C SER A 265 -12.24 -11.73 5.86
N THR A 266 -13.13 -12.71 5.68
CA THR A 266 -12.76 -14.09 5.32
C THR A 266 -12.93 -14.38 3.83
N GLY A 267 -13.86 -13.70 3.17
CA GLY A 267 -14.28 -13.96 1.79
C GLY A 267 -15.38 -15.02 1.64
N ASP A 268 -15.84 -15.62 2.74
CA ASP A 268 -16.89 -16.64 2.71
C ASP A 268 -18.19 -16.09 2.13
N ASN A 269 -18.87 -16.92 1.32
CA ASN A 269 -20.14 -16.58 0.69
C ASN A 269 -21.32 -16.65 1.68
N HIS A 270 -21.23 -15.90 2.77
CA HIS A 270 -22.27 -15.71 3.77
C HIS A 270 -22.77 -14.26 3.74
N PHE A 271 -24.08 -14.07 3.92
CA PHE A 271 -24.63 -12.71 4.04
C PHE A 271 -24.19 -12.13 5.38
N TYR A 272 -23.40 -11.06 5.35
CA TYR A 272 -22.76 -10.50 6.54
C TYR A 272 -23.21 -9.07 6.75
N GLY A 273 -23.51 -8.66 7.99
CA GLY A 273 -23.85 -7.27 8.24
C GLY A 273 -24.52 -7.03 9.57
N GLU A 274 -24.85 -5.76 9.79
CA GLU A 274 -25.43 -5.31 11.04
C GLU A 274 -26.62 -4.39 10.78
N TYR A 275 -27.59 -4.43 11.70
CA TYR A 275 -28.77 -3.56 11.64
C TYR A 275 -29.19 -3.08 13.03
N LEU A 276 -29.98 -2.02 13.05
CA LEU A 276 -30.62 -1.51 14.26
C LEU A 276 -32.10 -1.23 13.99
N VAL A 277 -32.96 -1.78 14.85
CA VAL A 277 -34.40 -1.45 14.90
C VAL A 277 -34.59 -0.08 15.55
N ASN A 278 -35.52 0.70 14.98
CA ASN A 278 -35.89 2.03 15.44
C ASN A 278 -34.66 2.95 15.60
N ALA A 279 -33.93 3.16 14.51
CA ALA A 279 -32.64 3.86 14.47
C ALA A 279 -32.40 4.58 13.13
N GLN A 280 -31.48 5.55 13.12
CA GLN A 280 -30.95 6.13 11.88
C GLN A 280 -29.54 5.60 11.60
N GLY A 281 -29.09 5.70 10.35
CA GLY A 281 -27.80 5.11 9.93
C GLY A 281 -26.61 5.64 10.73
N GLU A 282 -26.70 6.86 11.27
CA GLU A 282 -25.73 7.44 12.20
C GLU A 282 -25.56 6.57 13.46
N ASP A 283 -26.64 6.03 14.02
CA ASP A 283 -26.59 5.23 15.25
C ASP A 283 -25.86 3.89 15.04
N VAL A 284 -25.89 3.35 13.80
CA VAL A 284 -25.13 2.15 13.41
C VAL A 284 -23.63 2.48 13.34
N VAL A 285 -23.27 3.64 12.79
CA VAL A 285 -21.87 4.05 12.61
C VAL A 285 -21.24 4.54 13.92
N ALA A 286 -22.01 5.23 14.76
CA ALA A 286 -21.54 5.82 16.02
C ALA A 286 -21.30 4.78 17.12
N GLY A 287 -21.86 3.56 16.99
CA GLY A 287 -21.67 2.48 17.96
C GLY A 287 -22.25 2.75 19.35
N ILE A 288 -23.13 3.76 19.48
CA ILE A 288 -23.78 4.13 20.75
C ILE A 288 -24.74 3.01 21.21
N ARG A 289 -25.35 2.31 20.25
CA ARG A 289 -26.16 1.11 20.46
C ARG A 289 -25.43 -0.08 19.86
N THR A 290 -25.42 -1.20 20.57
CA THR A 290 -24.88 -2.47 20.06
C THR A 290 -25.69 -2.88 18.81
N PRO A 291 -25.06 -2.95 17.62
CA PRO A 291 -25.72 -3.41 16.41
C PRO A 291 -26.14 -4.89 16.53
N GLN A 292 -27.21 -5.26 15.82
CA GLN A 292 -27.73 -6.62 15.81
C GLN A 292 -27.23 -7.36 14.55
N PRO A 293 -26.99 -8.68 14.63
CA PRO A 293 -26.52 -9.46 13.49
C PRO A 293 -27.58 -9.56 12.39
N LEU A 294 -27.17 -9.61 11.13
CA LEU A 294 -28.13 -9.70 10.01
C LEU A 294 -28.74 -11.11 9.90
N THR A 295 -27.94 -12.16 10.14
CA THR A 295 -28.33 -13.56 9.94
C THR A 295 -28.27 -14.39 11.22
N ILE A 296 -29.02 -15.50 11.27
CA ILE A 296 -28.97 -16.47 12.38
C ILE A 296 -27.55 -17.05 12.52
N ALA A 297 -26.92 -17.38 11.39
CA ALA A 297 -25.57 -17.95 11.37
C ALA A 297 -24.52 -17.01 11.97
N GLU A 298 -24.63 -15.70 11.72
CA GLU A 298 -23.75 -14.69 12.30
C GLU A 298 -23.94 -14.56 13.81
N ARG A 299 -25.19 -14.61 14.30
CA ARG A 299 -25.48 -14.66 15.74
C ARG A 299 -24.86 -15.90 16.38
N GLU A 300 -25.04 -17.09 15.80
CA GLU A 300 -24.52 -18.35 16.34
C GLU A 300 -22.98 -18.41 16.35
N ALA A 301 -22.33 -17.66 15.45
CA ALA A 301 -20.87 -17.55 15.39
C ALA A 301 -20.28 -16.48 16.35
N GLY A 302 -21.12 -15.59 16.88
CA GLY A 302 -20.73 -14.51 17.80
C GLY A 302 -21.07 -14.80 19.26
N ASP A 303 -20.69 -13.87 20.15
CA ASP A 303 -20.95 -13.94 21.60
C ASP A 303 -22.21 -13.13 22.02
N GLY A 304 -23.10 -12.81 21.07
CA GLY A 304 -24.24 -11.89 21.27
C GLY A 304 -25.60 -12.59 21.42
N ASP A 305 -26.40 -12.14 22.39
CA ASP A 305 -27.77 -12.64 22.62
C ASP A 305 -28.87 -11.89 21.82
N LEU A 306 -28.49 -10.91 20.99
CA LEU A 306 -29.44 -10.08 20.23
C LEU A 306 -30.03 -10.84 19.02
N PRO A 307 -31.31 -10.64 18.70
CA PRO A 307 -31.99 -11.39 17.64
C PRO A 307 -31.53 -10.96 16.24
N ALA A 308 -31.49 -11.92 15.31
CA ALA A 308 -31.09 -11.63 13.93
C ALA A 308 -32.23 -11.01 13.11
N MET A 309 -31.90 -10.21 12.09
CA MET A 309 -32.94 -9.63 11.21
C MET A 309 -33.76 -10.72 10.52
N GLU A 310 -33.12 -11.82 10.15
CA GLU A 310 -33.74 -13.03 9.60
C GLU A 310 -34.89 -13.57 10.49
N GLU A 311 -34.82 -13.38 11.81
CA GLU A 311 -35.86 -13.81 12.76
C GLU A 311 -36.90 -12.71 13.01
N VAL A 312 -36.46 -11.45 13.15
CA VAL A 312 -37.32 -10.32 13.53
C VAL A 312 -38.16 -9.81 12.35
N MET A 313 -37.58 -9.77 11.14
CA MET A 313 -38.19 -9.22 9.93
C MET A 313 -38.01 -10.15 8.71
N PRO A 314 -38.47 -11.42 8.76
CA PRO A 314 -38.15 -12.45 7.76
C PRO A 314 -38.57 -12.09 6.33
N GLY A 315 -39.71 -11.41 6.16
CA GLY A 315 -40.20 -11.00 4.84
C GLY A 315 -39.29 -9.97 4.16
N VAL A 316 -38.83 -8.98 4.93
CA VAL A 316 -37.92 -7.93 4.43
C VAL A 316 -36.51 -8.47 4.24
N PHE A 317 -36.06 -9.37 5.13
CA PHE A 317 -34.79 -10.07 4.98
C PHE A 317 -34.73 -10.87 3.66
N ALA A 318 -35.80 -11.60 3.32
CA ALA A 318 -35.86 -12.34 2.06
C ALA A 318 -35.82 -11.42 0.82
N GLU A 319 -36.45 -10.24 0.89
CA GLU A 319 -36.34 -9.22 -0.17
C GLU A 319 -34.89 -8.71 -0.30
N LEU A 320 -34.24 -8.42 0.83
CA LEU A 320 -32.86 -7.94 0.87
C LEU A 320 -31.87 -9.00 0.34
N ASP A 321 -32.03 -10.28 0.65
CA ASP A 321 -31.19 -11.36 0.14
C ASP A 321 -31.39 -11.61 -1.38
N ALA A 322 -32.61 -11.40 -1.89
CA ALA A 322 -32.83 -11.39 -3.34
C ALA A 322 -32.09 -10.22 -4.03
N ILE A 323 -32.07 -9.04 -3.39
CA ILE A 323 -31.31 -7.87 -3.87
C ILE A 323 -29.81 -8.13 -3.83
N ARG A 324 -29.30 -8.75 -2.74
CA ARG A 324 -27.90 -9.18 -2.59
C ARG A 324 -27.43 -9.98 -3.81
N HIS A 325 -28.16 -11.03 -4.17
CA HIS A 325 -27.81 -11.86 -5.34
C HIS A 325 -27.86 -11.07 -6.65
N LYS A 326 -28.89 -10.24 -6.85
CA LYS A 326 -29.05 -9.45 -8.07
C LYS A 326 -27.90 -8.45 -8.25
N LEU A 327 -27.49 -7.78 -7.17
CA LEU A 327 -26.40 -6.82 -7.19
C LEU A 327 -25.04 -7.50 -7.42
N GLU A 328 -24.77 -8.63 -6.75
CA GLU A 328 -23.52 -9.38 -6.94
C GLU A 328 -23.39 -9.92 -8.38
N HIS A 329 -24.48 -10.44 -8.97
CA HIS A 329 -24.48 -10.88 -10.37
C HIS A 329 -24.30 -9.72 -11.35
N HIS A 330 -24.95 -8.58 -11.09
CA HIS A 330 -24.89 -7.42 -12.00
C HIS A 330 -23.51 -6.76 -11.98
N TYR A 331 -22.97 -6.48 -10.79
CA TYR A 331 -21.65 -5.85 -10.63
C TYR A 331 -20.50 -6.85 -10.75
N ARG A 332 -20.81 -8.17 -10.77
CA ARG A 332 -19.86 -9.27 -10.84
C ARG A 332 -18.78 -9.15 -9.75
N ASP A 333 -19.17 -8.71 -8.56
CA ASP A 333 -18.28 -8.49 -7.41
C ASP A 333 -19.07 -8.42 -6.10
N MET A 334 -18.43 -8.72 -4.98
CA MET A 334 -19.03 -8.52 -3.65
C MET A 334 -19.40 -7.05 -3.43
N GLN A 335 -20.62 -6.83 -2.95
CA GLN A 335 -21.18 -5.50 -2.73
C GLN A 335 -21.29 -5.17 -1.24
N ASP A 336 -21.00 -3.92 -0.90
CA ASP A 336 -21.29 -3.24 0.35
C ASP A 336 -22.54 -2.36 0.14
N MET A 337 -23.58 -2.62 0.93
CA MET A 337 -24.94 -2.11 0.75
C MET A 337 -25.44 -1.44 2.02
N GLU A 338 -26.05 -0.26 1.86
CA GLU A 338 -26.77 0.44 2.93
C GLU A 338 -28.27 0.41 2.65
N PHE A 339 -29.08 0.10 3.66
CA PHE A 339 -30.53 0.02 3.53
C PHE A 339 -31.28 0.62 4.73
N THR A 340 -32.53 0.97 4.49
CA THR A 340 -33.49 1.42 5.52
C THR A 340 -34.84 0.74 5.30
N ILE A 341 -35.49 0.37 6.39
CA ILE A 341 -36.84 -0.17 6.44
C ILE A 341 -37.72 0.90 7.08
N GLN A 342 -38.76 1.33 6.37
CA GLN A 342 -39.74 2.28 6.88
C GLN A 342 -41.13 1.66 6.78
N GLY A 343 -41.78 1.41 7.92
CA GLY A 343 -43.12 0.80 7.98
C GLY A 343 -43.17 -0.57 7.30
N GLY A 344 -42.15 -1.40 7.50
CA GLY A 344 -42.01 -2.71 6.84
C GLY A 344 -41.63 -2.68 5.35
N LYS A 345 -41.39 -1.51 4.74
CA LYS A 345 -40.93 -1.39 3.34
C LYS A 345 -39.41 -1.20 3.27
N LEU A 346 -38.72 -2.03 2.49
CA LEU A 346 -37.29 -1.92 2.21
C LEU A 346 -36.96 -0.77 1.24
N TRP A 347 -35.88 -0.06 1.53
CA TRP A 347 -35.29 0.95 0.68
C TRP A 347 -33.77 0.79 0.61
N MET A 348 -33.22 0.76 -0.60
CA MET A 348 -31.78 0.72 -0.86
C MET A 348 -31.23 2.14 -0.97
N LEU A 349 -30.25 2.46 -0.13
CA LEU A 349 -29.66 3.79 -0.04
C LEU A 349 -28.32 3.89 -0.77
N GLN A 350 -27.58 2.78 -0.82
CA GLN A 350 -26.27 2.75 -1.45
C GLN A 350 -25.88 1.31 -1.80
N THR A 351 -25.13 1.17 -2.89
CA THR A 351 -24.29 0.00 -3.14
C THR A 351 -22.93 0.45 -3.65
N ARG A 352 -21.89 -0.34 -3.40
CA ARG A 352 -20.56 -0.20 -4.00
C ARG A 352 -19.82 -1.53 -3.90
N ASN A 353 -18.77 -1.71 -4.70
CA ASN A 353 -17.86 -2.82 -4.48
C ASN A 353 -17.27 -2.72 -3.07
N GLY A 354 -17.46 -3.78 -2.27
CA GLY A 354 -17.10 -3.76 -0.86
C GLY A 354 -15.59 -3.79 -0.67
N LYS A 355 -15.09 -2.93 0.24
CA LYS A 355 -13.71 -3.04 0.74
C LYS A 355 -13.58 -4.35 1.52
N ARG A 356 -12.41 -4.99 1.40
CA ARG A 356 -12.18 -6.33 1.92
C ARG A 356 -10.70 -6.55 2.22
N THR A 357 -10.40 -7.56 3.03
CA THR A 357 -9.03 -7.99 3.29
C THR A 357 -8.41 -8.66 2.07
N ALA A 358 -7.08 -8.78 2.02
CA ALA A 358 -6.39 -9.51 0.97
C ALA A 358 -6.91 -10.97 0.86
N ARG A 359 -7.05 -11.65 2.00
CA ARG A 359 -7.62 -13.00 2.07
C ARG A 359 -9.01 -13.07 1.44
N ALA A 360 -9.89 -12.14 1.81
CA ALA A 360 -11.24 -12.09 1.27
C ALA A 360 -11.24 -11.75 -0.23
N ALA A 361 -10.36 -10.87 -0.70
CA ALA A 361 -10.24 -10.55 -2.12
C ALA A 361 -9.90 -11.79 -2.97
N LEU A 362 -8.90 -12.57 -2.54
CA LEU A 362 -8.50 -13.81 -3.21
C LEU A 362 -9.64 -14.82 -3.25
N LYS A 363 -10.21 -15.12 -2.08
CA LYS A 363 -11.30 -16.09 -1.95
C LYS A 363 -12.50 -15.71 -2.81
N ILE A 364 -12.93 -14.45 -2.76
CA ILE A 364 -14.08 -13.97 -3.53
C ILE A 364 -13.80 -14.04 -5.03
N ALA A 365 -12.60 -13.65 -5.50
CA ALA A 365 -12.25 -13.72 -6.92
C ALA A 365 -12.26 -15.16 -7.45
N ILE A 366 -11.76 -16.12 -6.65
CA ILE A 366 -11.75 -17.54 -7.00
C ILE A 366 -13.16 -18.12 -6.97
N ASP A 367 -13.93 -17.85 -5.92
CA ASP A 367 -15.31 -18.34 -5.80
C ASP A 367 -16.17 -17.80 -6.95
N LEU A 368 -16.11 -16.50 -7.26
CA LEU A 368 -16.83 -15.91 -8.39
C LEU A 368 -16.40 -16.49 -9.75
N SER A 369 -15.13 -16.86 -9.90
CA SER A 369 -14.63 -17.55 -11.09
C SER A 369 -15.19 -18.99 -11.19
N ASN A 370 -15.18 -19.72 -10.08
CA ASN A 370 -15.72 -21.08 -9.98
C ASN A 370 -17.25 -21.12 -10.17
N GLU A 371 -17.95 -20.09 -9.72
CA GLU A 371 -19.39 -19.89 -9.93
C GLU A 371 -19.72 -19.46 -11.38
N GLY A 372 -18.71 -19.17 -12.21
CA GLY A 372 -18.87 -18.73 -13.60
C GLY A 372 -19.28 -17.27 -13.75
N LEU A 373 -19.25 -16.48 -12.66
CA LEU A 373 -19.48 -15.04 -12.69
C LEU A 373 -18.27 -14.28 -13.21
N LEU A 374 -17.05 -14.82 -13.10
CA LEU A 374 -15.81 -14.25 -13.63
C LEU A 374 -15.07 -15.28 -14.49
N THR A 375 -14.31 -14.80 -15.46
CA THR A 375 -13.22 -15.56 -16.07
C THR A 375 -12.00 -15.54 -15.14
N ARG A 376 -11.02 -16.43 -15.40
CA ARG A 376 -9.78 -16.46 -14.60
C ARG A 376 -8.97 -15.18 -14.81
N GLU A 377 -8.98 -14.66 -16.02
CA GLU A 377 -8.35 -13.41 -16.41
C GLU A 377 -8.97 -12.22 -15.66
N GLU A 378 -10.32 -12.13 -15.62
CA GLU A 378 -11.03 -11.11 -14.84
C GLU A 378 -10.75 -11.24 -13.33
N ALA A 379 -10.64 -12.46 -12.80
CA ALA A 379 -10.31 -12.69 -11.40
C ALA A 379 -8.89 -12.18 -11.06
N VAL A 380 -7.91 -12.47 -11.93
CA VAL A 380 -6.52 -11.99 -11.79
C VAL A 380 -6.42 -10.47 -11.88
N GLN A 381 -7.15 -9.81 -12.79
CA GLN A 381 -7.17 -8.35 -12.91
C GLN A 381 -7.74 -7.62 -11.68
N ARG A 382 -8.60 -8.29 -10.90
CA ARG A 382 -9.29 -7.67 -9.76
C ARG A 382 -8.50 -7.65 -8.46
N ILE A 383 -7.43 -8.44 -8.37
CA ILE A 383 -6.58 -8.47 -7.18
C ILE A 383 -5.57 -7.33 -7.26
N ASP A 384 -5.59 -6.44 -6.28
CA ASP A 384 -4.56 -5.42 -6.13
C ASP A 384 -3.23 -6.09 -5.71
N PRO A 385 -2.14 -5.98 -6.49
CA PRO A 385 -0.88 -6.63 -6.17
C PRO A 385 -0.31 -6.27 -4.80
N GLU A 386 -0.50 -5.03 -4.34
CA GLU A 386 0.02 -4.60 -3.04
C GLU A 386 -0.69 -5.28 -1.88
N GLN A 387 -1.94 -5.75 -2.07
CA GLN A 387 -2.65 -6.51 -1.04
C GLN A 387 -1.99 -7.86 -0.75
N LEU A 388 -1.24 -8.44 -1.70
CA LEU A 388 -0.54 -9.69 -1.46
C LEU A 388 0.55 -9.55 -0.40
N ASN A 389 1.15 -8.37 -0.19
CA ASN A 389 2.13 -8.16 0.89
C ASN A 389 1.57 -8.62 2.25
N HIS A 390 0.28 -8.37 2.52
CA HIS A 390 -0.35 -8.77 3.78
C HIS A 390 -0.45 -10.29 3.97
N LEU A 391 -0.31 -11.08 2.90
CA LEU A 391 -0.39 -12.54 2.93
C LEU A 391 0.99 -13.22 2.94
N LEU A 392 2.08 -12.45 2.86
CA LEU A 392 3.43 -13.00 2.75
C LEU A 392 4.26 -12.87 4.04
N HIS A 393 3.78 -12.06 4.99
CA HIS A 393 4.45 -11.85 6.26
C HIS A 393 3.61 -12.35 7.43
N PRO A 394 4.24 -12.78 8.54
CA PRO A 394 3.54 -13.03 9.80
C PRO A 394 2.73 -11.78 10.22
N THR A 395 1.51 -11.98 10.70
CA THR A 395 0.66 -10.90 11.19
C THR A 395 0.27 -11.13 12.64
N LEU A 396 0.04 -10.04 13.39
CA LEU A 396 -0.46 -10.15 14.77
C LEU A 396 -1.85 -10.75 14.78
N ASP A 397 -2.12 -11.64 15.74
CA ASP A 397 -3.47 -12.14 15.99
C ASP A 397 -4.39 -10.94 16.34
N PRO A 398 -5.52 -10.75 15.64
CA PRO A 398 -6.49 -9.70 15.97
C PRO A 398 -7.02 -9.77 17.41
N LYS A 399 -7.04 -10.95 18.02
CA LYS A 399 -7.53 -11.18 19.39
C LYS A 399 -6.46 -11.01 20.46
N ALA A 400 -5.19 -10.88 20.07
CA ALA A 400 -4.10 -10.71 21.04
C ALA A 400 -4.14 -9.32 21.71
N LEU A 401 -3.90 -9.29 23.02
CA LEU A 401 -3.75 -8.06 23.79
C LEU A 401 -2.48 -7.30 23.35
N ARG A 402 -2.60 -5.99 23.09
CA ARG A 402 -1.51 -5.16 22.57
C ARG A 402 -1.24 -3.99 23.52
N THR A 403 -0.02 -3.91 24.05
CA THR A 403 0.44 -2.77 24.84
C THR A 403 1.36 -1.91 23.98
N VAL A 404 0.80 -0.97 23.21
CA VAL A 404 1.57 -0.11 22.30
C VAL A 404 2.36 0.93 23.10
N ILE A 405 3.68 0.92 22.96
CA ILE A 405 4.61 1.84 23.64
C ILE A 405 5.18 2.90 22.71
N GLY A 406 5.09 2.72 21.39
CA GLY A 406 5.57 3.71 20.43
C GLY A 406 5.05 3.45 19.01
N LYS A 407 5.28 4.44 18.13
CA LYS A 407 4.97 4.33 16.72
C LYS A 407 6.03 5.01 15.87
N GLY A 408 6.45 4.36 14.80
CA GLY A 408 7.32 4.91 13.75
C GLY A 408 6.68 4.76 12.38
N LEU A 409 7.52 4.85 11.36
CA LEU A 409 7.16 4.60 9.97
C LEU A 409 7.15 3.09 9.69
N PRO A 410 6.13 2.57 8.98
CA PRO A 410 6.04 1.16 8.58
C PRO A 410 7.04 0.86 7.45
N ALA A 411 8.32 0.71 7.80
CA ALA A 411 9.40 0.65 6.82
C ALA A 411 9.47 -0.66 6.05
N SER A 412 9.22 -1.79 6.72
CA SER A 412 9.15 -3.11 6.10
C SER A 412 8.03 -3.91 6.77
N PRO A 413 7.07 -4.47 6.00
CA PRO A 413 5.85 -5.09 6.53
C PRO A 413 6.11 -6.37 7.34
N GLY A 414 5.10 -6.77 8.13
CA GLY A 414 5.10 -7.99 8.94
C GLY A 414 5.20 -7.75 10.45
N ALA A 415 5.00 -8.81 11.22
CA ALA A 415 5.10 -8.81 12.67
C ALA A 415 6.34 -9.58 13.14
N ALA A 416 7.03 -9.06 14.15
CA ALA A 416 8.21 -9.70 14.72
C ALA A 416 8.25 -9.54 16.23
N THR A 417 8.49 -10.64 16.95
CA THR A 417 8.70 -10.64 18.41
C THR A 417 10.09 -11.14 18.74
N GLY A 418 10.74 -10.47 19.70
CA GLY A 418 12.04 -10.91 20.21
C GLY A 418 12.55 -10.06 21.36
N LYS A 419 13.66 -10.50 21.95
CA LYS A 419 14.40 -9.79 22.99
C LYS A 419 15.16 -8.61 22.38
N ILE A 420 15.11 -7.45 23.01
CA ILE A 420 15.81 -6.27 22.47
C ILE A 420 17.32 -6.36 22.69
N VAL A 421 18.06 -5.98 21.65
CA VAL A 421 19.52 -5.82 21.66
C VAL A 421 19.89 -4.49 20.98
N PHE A 422 20.99 -3.87 21.40
CA PHE A 422 21.33 -2.48 21.01
C PHE A 422 22.54 -2.35 20.08
N ASN A 423 23.18 -3.48 19.76
CA ASN A 423 24.30 -3.58 18.83
C ASN A 423 24.18 -4.89 18.03
N ALA A 424 24.88 -4.96 16.90
CA ALA A 424 24.81 -6.08 15.98
C ALA A 424 25.48 -7.36 16.53
N GLU A 425 26.59 -7.21 17.27
CA GLU A 425 27.33 -8.32 17.88
C GLU A 425 26.48 -9.11 18.88
N ASP A 426 25.72 -8.42 19.73
CA ASP A 426 24.78 -9.04 20.66
C ASP A 426 23.64 -9.73 19.91
N ALA A 427 23.18 -9.18 18.79
CA ALA A 427 22.16 -9.81 17.96
C ALA A 427 22.65 -11.14 17.39
N GLU A 428 23.88 -11.18 16.86
CA GLU A 428 24.54 -12.39 16.35
C GLU A 428 24.78 -13.40 17.47
N HIS A 429 25.39 -12.99 18.57
CA HIS A 429 25.73 -13.87 19.68
C HIS A 429 24.49 -14.52 20.30
N TRP A 430 23.40 -13.76 20.46
CA TRP A 430 22.16 -14.29 21.01
C TRP A 430 21.44 -15.18 20.01
N HIS A 431 21.49 -14.85 18.72
CA HIS A 431 20.98 -15.71 17.67
C HIS A 431 21.70 -17.07 17.62
N GLU A 432 23.03 -17.09 17.77
CA GLU A 432 23.82 -18.33 17.87
C GLU A 432 23.41 -19.21 19.06
N GLN A 433 22.91 -18.58 20.13
CA GLN A 433 22.35 -19.27 21.30
C GLN A 433 20.89 -19.72 21.09
N GLY A 434 20.29 -19.46 19.93
CA GLY A 434 18.92 -19.83 19.57
C GLY A 434 17.86 -18.83 20.03
N GLU A 435 18.25 -17.62 20.45
CA GLU A 435 17.34 -16.59 20.91
C GLU A 435 16.77 -15.78 19.74
N LYS A 436 15.49 -15.38 19.85
CA LYS A 436 14.86 -14.44 18.92
C LYS A 436 15.14 -13.01 19.38
N VAL A 437 15.76 -12.20 18.52
CA VAL A 437 16.17 -10.83 18.87
C VAL A 437 15.53 -9.76 18.01
N ILE A 438 15.34 -8.58 18.57
CA ILE A 438 14.96 -7.35 17.88
C ILE A 438 16.13 -6.36 17.99
N LEU A 439 16.69 -5.97 16.85
CA LEU A 439 17.79 -5.02 16.81
C LEU A 439 17.25 -3.59 16.92
N VAL A 440 17.62 -2.89 17.98
CA VAL A 440 17.19 -1.52 18.27
C VAL A 440 18.37 -0.56 18.12
N ARG A 441 18.27 0.38 17.20
CA ARG A 441 19.33 1.36 16.91
C ARG A 441 18.77 2.78 16.84
N ILE A 442 19.65 3.77 16.95
CA ILE A 442 19.30 5.15 16.57
C ILE A 442 19.13 5.21 15.06
N GLU A 443 20.13 4.72 14.34
CA GLU A 443 20.20 4.49 12.90
C GLU A 443 21.12 3.29 12.66
N THR A 444 20.96 2.60 11.53
CA THR A 444 21.82 1.45 11.16
C THR A 444 22.87 1.89 10.14
N SER A 445 24.06 1.28 10.18
CA SER A 445 25.10 1.41 9.16
C SER A 445 25.38 0.06 8.47
N PRO A 446 26.21 0.02 7.41
CA PRO A 446 26.64 -1.24 6.78
C PRO A 446 27.32 -2.22 7.75
N GLU A 447 27.91 -1.72 8.84
CA GLU A 447 28.54 -2.54 9.89
C GLU A 447 27.50 -3.31 10.71
N ASP A 448 26.24 -2.85 10.74
CA ASP A 448 25.16 -3.51 11.48
C ASP A 448 24.52 -4.68 10.68
N ILE A 449 24.94 -4.94 9.44
CA ILE A 449 24.27 -5.89 8.51
C ILE A 449 24.18 -7.31 9.09
N GLY A 450 25.24 -7.82 9.71
CA GLY A 450 25.22 -9.18 10.25
C GLY A 450 24.17 -9.32 11.37
N GLY A 451 24.12 -8.37 12.30
CA GLY A 451 23.07 -8.26 13.31
C GLY A 451 21.65 -8.05 12.75
N MET A 452 21.52 -7.25 11.68
CA MET A 452 20.25 -7.05 10.98
C MET A 452 19.74 -8.33 10.32
N HIS A 453 20.63 -9.16 9.80
CA HIS A 453 20.29 -10.40 9.10
C HIS A 453 19.75 -11.49 10.04
N VAL A 454 20.27 -11.55 11.26
CA VAL A 454 19.86 -12.53 12.28
C VAL A 454 18.65 -12.09 13.11
N ALA A 455 18.40 -10.77 13.17
CA ALA A 455 17.28 -10.22 13.92
C ALA A 455 15.92 -10.59 13.30
N GLN A 456 14.93 -10.81 14.17
CA GLN A 456 13.54 -11.03 13.75
C GLN A 456 12.88 -9.74 13.26
N GLY A 457 13.34 -8.60 13.75
CA GLY A 457 12.82 -7.29 13.42
C GLY A 457 13.81 -6.19 13.76
N ILE A 458 13.66 -5.04 13.10
CA ILE A 458 14.58 -3.91 13.22
C ILE A 458 13.79 -2.66 13.63
N LEU A 459 14.22 -1.99 14.69
CA LEU A 459 13.64 -0.75 15.16
C LEU A 459 14.69 0.36 15.11
N THR A 460 14.40 1.44 14.39
CA THR A 460 15.23 2.65 14.45
C THR A 460 14.46 3.87 14.96
N THR A 461 15.11 4.69 15.79
CA THR A 461 14.48 5.95 16.28
C THR A 461 14.62 7.10 15.28
N ARG A 462 15.55 6.98 14.32
CA ARG A 462 15.73 7.88 13.18
C ARG A 462 15.75 7.11 11.86
N GLY A 463 15.59 7.83 10.75
CA GLY A 463 15.55 7.26 9.40
C GLY A 463 14.13 7.22 8.84
N GLY A 464 14.03 7.46 7.53
CA GLY A 464 12.78 7.42 6.76
C GLY A 464 12.53 6.08 6.08
N MET A 465 11.51 6.03 5.22
CA MET A 465 11.16 4.87 4.41
C MET A 465 12.30 4.43 3.46
N THR A 466 13.24 5.30 3.13
CA THR A 466 14.39 5.03 2.25
C THR A 466 15.72 4.91 3.00
N SER A 467 15.70 4.89 4.33
CA SER A 467 16.91 4.74 5.15
C SER A 467 17.59 3.36 4.96
N HIS A 468 18.87 3.26 5.31
CA HIS A 468 19.63 2.00 5.28
C HIS A 468 18.85 0.84 5.93
N ALA A 469 18.31 1.06 7.14
CA ALA A 469 17.49 0.08 7.83
C ALA A 469 16.28 -0.37 7.01
N ALA A 470 15.53 0.59 6.46
CA ALA A 470 14.32 0.32 5.69
C ALA A 470 14.59 -0.44 4.39
N VAL A 471 15.64 -0.07 3.66
CA VAL A 471 16.03 -0.70 2.39
C VAL A 471 16.51 -2.12 2.61
N VAL A 472 17.41 -2.32 3.57
CA VAL A 472 17.96 -3.65 3.89
C VAL A 472 16.87 -4.55 4.45
N ALA A 473 16.04 -4.05 5.38
CA ALA A 473 14.94 -4.82 5.96
C ALA A 473 13.89 -5.26 4.92
N ARG A 474 13.54 -4.39 3.97
CA ARG A 474 12.65 -4.78 2.85
C ARG A 474 13.30 -5.80 1.91
N GLY A 475 14.60 -5.66 1.66
CA GLY A 475 15.36 -6.65 0.90
C GLY A 475 15.30 -8.04 1.53
N MET A 476 15.44 -8.10 2.87
CA MET A 476 15.41 -9.33 3.66
C MET A 476 13.99 -9.82 4.01
N GLY A 477 12.96 -8.99 3.79
CA GLY A 477 11.59 -9.25 4.27
C GLY A 477 11.47 -9.26 5.80
N THR A 478 12.41 -8.62 6.49
CA THR A 478 12.42 -8.50 7.95
C THR A 478 11.53 -7.33 8.36
N PRO A 479 10.57 -7.50 9.29
CA PRO A 479 9.75 -6.42 9.80
C PRO A 479 10.59 -5.26 10.34
N CYS A 480 10.30 -4.05 9.88
CA CYS A 480 11.05 -2.86 10.28
C CYS A 480 10.14 -1.67 10.57
N VAL A 481 10.38 -1.06 11.73
CA VAL A 481 9.79 0.21 12.11
C VAL A 481 10.92 1.25 12.15
N ALA A 482 10.91 2.19 11.21
CA ALA A 482 11.94 3.21 11.13
C ALA A 482 11.45 4.56 11.66
N GLY A 483 12.36 5.41 12.14
CA GLY A 483 12.01 6.78 12.52
C GLY A 483 11.01 6.90 13.67
N ALA A 484 11.03 5.96 14.63
CA ALA A 484 10.20 5.99 15.83
C ALA A 484 10.69 7.06 16.83
N GLY A 485 10.60 8.34 16.44
CA GLY A 485 11.21 9.47 17.18
C GLY A 485 10.63 9.73 18.57
N SER A 486 9.48 9.13 18.90
CA SER A 486 8.93 9.14 20.27
C SER A 486 9.70 8.24 21.23
N LEU A 487 10.51 7.32 20.72
CA LEU A 487 11.34 6.40 21.48
C LEU A 487 12.78 6.95 21.57
N LYS A 488 13.42 6.76 22.72
CA LYS A 488 14.82 7.18 22.94
C LYS A 488 15.67 5.99 23.31
N VAL A 489 16.73 5.76 22.53
CA VAL A 489 17.75 4.75 22.79
C VAL A 489 18.88 5.37 23.60
N ASP A 490 19.31 4.69 24.66
CA ASP A 490 20.51 4.99 25.43
C ASP A 490 21.44 3.77 25.39
N TYR A 491 22.58 3.93 24.70
CA TYR A 491 23.55 2.86 24.51
C TYR A 491 24.41 2.61 25.76
N GLU A 492 24.63 3.60 26.62
CA GLU A 492 25.44 3.40 27.84
C GLU A 492 24.70 2.54 28.85
N THR A 493 23.39 2.75 28.98
CA THR A 493 22.55 1.97 29.89
C THR A 493 21.85 0.79 29.21
N GLN A 494 22.02 0.64 27.89
CA GLN A 494 21.35 -0.36 27.05
C GLN A 494 19.83 -0.40 27.32
N THR A 495 19.19 0.77 27.19
CA THR A 495 17.76 0.95 27.43
C THR A 495 17.05 1.67 26.30
N LEU A 496 15.77 1.33 26.12
CA LEU A 496 14.81 1.99 25.23
C LEU A 496 13.73 2.65 26.09
N ARG A 497 13.59 3.97 26.00
CA ARG A 497 12.60 4.75 26.75
C ARG A 497 11.44 5.17 25.86
N ALA A 498 10.23 4.91 26.34
CA ALA A 498 8.95 5.20 25.71
C ALA A 498 8.04 5.97 26.69
N GLY A 499 8.15 7.30 26.73
CA GLY A 499 7.53 8.11 27.78
C GLY A 499 8.01 7.69 29.18
N ASP A 500 7.08 7.20 30.01
CA ASP A 500 7.35 6.68 31.37
C ASP A 500 7.80 5.21 31.39
N THR A 501 7.65 4.49 30.26
CA THR A 501 8.02 3.08 30.15
C THR A 501 9.51 2.95 29.79
N LEU A 502 10.23 2.09 30.52
CA LEU A 502 11.64 1.78 30.27
C LEU A 502 11.78 0.30 29.93
N VAL A 503 12.35 -0.01 28.78
CA VAL A 503 12.61 -1.37 28.32
C VAL A 503 14.12 -1.61 28.29
N LYS A 504 14.59 -2.69 28.90
CA LYS A 504 16.02 -3.03 29.04
C LYS A 504 16.46 -4.09 28.05
N GLN A 505 17.77 -4.17 27.78
CA GLN A 505 18.33 -5.28 26.98
C GLN A 505 17.84 -6.63 27.49
N GLY A 506 17.40 -7.48 26.57
CA GLY A 506 16.87 -8.80 26.86
C GLY A 506 15.38 -8.86 27.18
N GLU A 507 14.72 -7.73 27.39
CA GLU A 507 13.26 -7.70 27.50
C GLU A 507 12.60 -7.82 26.13
N ILE A 508 11.40 -8.38 26.10
CA ILE A 508 10.70 -8.72 24.86
C ILE A 508 9.87 -7.54 24.39
N ILE A 509 9.98 -7.24 23.10
CA ILE A 509 9.04 -6.36 22.39
C ILE A 509 8.52 -7.06 21.14
N THR A 510 7.41 -6.54 20.65
CA THR A 510 6.84 -6.93 19.36
C THR A 510 6.75 -5.71 18.45
N LEU A 511 7.18 -5.86 17.21
CA LEU A 511 7.07 -4.86 16.16
C LEU A 511 5.97 -5.26 15.18
N ASP A 512 5.17 -4.29 14.76
CA ASP A 512 4.32 -4.38 13.58
C ASP A 512 4.84 -3.41 12.54
N GLY A 513 5.61 -3.96 11.60
CA GLY A 513 6.21 -3.24 10.49
C GLY A 513 5.21 -2.79 9.42
N SER A 514 3.96 -3.28 9.46
CA SER A 514 2.89 -2.85 8.56
C SER A 514 2.18 -1.59 9.06
N THR A 515 1.99 -1.47 10.38
CA THR A 515 1.35 -0.28 10.99
C THR A 515 2.34 0.70 11.62
N GLY A 516 3.61 0.29 11.74
CA GLY A 516 4.67 1.06 12.40
C GLY A 516 4.60 1.02 13.92
N GLN A 517 3.81 0.10 14.52
CA GLN A 517 3.62 0.04 15.97
C GLN A 517 4.74 -0.73 16.67
N VAL A 518 5.10 -0.28 17.88
CA VAL A 518 6.04 -0.94 18.79
C VAL A 518 5.29 -1.29 20.07
N MET A 519 5.32 -2.56 20.47
CA MET A 519 4.52 -3.11 21.55
C MET A 519 5.40 -3.75 22.62
N LEU A 520 5.03 -3.57 23.88
CA LEU A 520 5.70 -4.21 25.00
C LEU A 520 5.26 -5.67 25.14
N GLY A 521 6.22 -6.58 25.30
CA GLY A 521 5.98 -8.00 25.48
C GLY A 521 5.80 -8.78 24.17
N GLU A 522 5.55 -10.08 24.32
CA GLU A 522 5.21 -10.99 23.24
C GLU A 522 3.73 -10.84 22.88
N VAL A 523 3.45 -10.71 21.59
CA VAL A 523 2.09 -10.68 21.04
C VAL A 523 1.94 -11.87 20.12
N GLU A 524 0.84 -12.60 20.26
CA GLU A 524 0.58 -13.81 19.47
C GLU A 524 0.50 -13.47 17.97
N MET A 525 1.13 -14.31 17.14
CA MET A 525 1.25 -14.12 15.70
C MET A 525 0.65 -15.30 14.94
N THR A 526 0.07 -15.00 13.78
CA THR A 526 -0.40 -15.97 12.81
C THR A 526 0.59 -16.05 11.65
N GLN A 527 0.97 -17.28 11.28
CA GLN A 527 1.81 -17.52 10.11
C GLN A 527 0.94 -17.56 8.84
N PRO A 528 1.38 -16.94 7.74
CA PRO A 528 0.65 -17.02 6.49
C PRO A 528 0.70 -18.44 5.91
N GLU A 529 -0.46 -18.98 5.56
CA GLU A 529 -0.54 -20.21 4.76
C GLU A 529 -0.51 -19.85 3.27
N LEU A 530 0.60 -20.15 2.59
CA LEU A 530 0.77 -19.96 1.13
C LEU A 530 0.07 -21.05 0.30
N THR A 531 -0.98 -21.67 0.84
CA THR A 531 -1.71 -22.79 0.24
C THR A 531 -3.18 -22.46 0.08
N GLY A 532 -3.94 -23.30 -0.64
CA GLY A 532 -5.35 -23.03 -0.95
C GLY A 532 -5.53 -21.96 -2.01
N ASP A 533 -6.37 -20.96 -1.74
CA ASP A 533 -6.76 -19.91 -2.67
C ASP A 533 -5.57 -19.15 -3.28
N PHE A 534 -4.54 -18.85 -2.48
CA PHE A 534 -3.32 -18.22 -2.98
C PHE A 534 -2.62 -19.07 -4.06
N GLY A 535 -2.47 -20.37 -3.82
CA GLY A 535 -1.84 -21.27 -4.78
C GLY A 535 -2.60 -21.34 -6.10
N VAL A 536 -3.94 -21.46 -6.04
CA VAL A 536 -4.82 -21.50 -7.22
C VAL A 536 -4.71 -20.21 -8.04
N LEU A 537 -4.72 -19.04 -7.38
CA LEU A 537 -4.54 -17.77 -8.08
C LEU A 537 -3.17 -17.71 -8.76
N MET A 538 -2.10 -18.10 -8.05
CA MET A 538 -0.74 -18.04 -8.59
C MET A 538 -0.52 -18.99 -9.78
N GLU A 539 -1.24 -20.12 -9.85
CA GLU A 539 -1.28 -20.98 -11.04
C GLU A 539 -1.91 -20.26 -12.24
N TRP A 540 -3.01 -19.52 -12.04
CA TRP A 540 -3.64 -18.73 -13.11
C TRP A 540 -2.74 -17.59 -13.57
N VAL A 541 -2.09 -16.91 -12.62
CA VAL A 541 -1.12 -15.85 -12.87
C VAL A 541 0.03 -16.34 -13.76
N ASP A 542 0.62 -17.50 -13.42
CA ASP A 542 1.73 -18.07 -14.20
C ASP A 542 1.31 -18.51 -15.61
N ALA A 543 0.06 -18.97 -15.77
CA ALA A 543 -0.46 -19.35 -17.09
C ALA A 543 -0.67 -18.13 -18.01
N ILE A 544 -0.87 -16.94 -17.44
CA ILE A 544 -1.17 -15.70 -18.17
C ILE A 544 0.09 -14.89 -18.48
N ARG A 545 1.00 -14.74 -17.51
CA ARG A 545 2.16 -13.84 -17.65
C ARG A 545 3.12 -14.29 -18.76
N THR A 546 3.73 -13.33 -19.44
CA THR A 546 4.84 -13.59 -20.38
C THR A 546 6.21 -13.21 -19.81
N LEU A 547 6.27 -12.20 -18.94
CA LEU A 547 7.51 -11.85 -18.25
C LEU A 547 7.92 -12.97 -17.29
N THR A 548 9.19 -13.35 -17.36
CA THR A 548 9.80 -14.20 -16.34
C THR A 548 10.03 -13.37 -15.07
N VAL A 549 9.81 -13.95 -13.89
CA VAL A 549 10.06 -13.27 -12.61
C VAL A 549 11.22 -13.95 -11.89
N ARG A 550 12.33 -13.22 -11.78
CA ARG A 550 13.54 -13.63 -11.06
C ARG A 550 13.61 -12.94 -9.70
N THR A 551 14.59 -13.32 -8.89
CA THR A 551 14.83 -12.71 -7.58
C THR A 551 16.19 -12.00 -7.51
N ASN A 552 16.26 -10.98 -6.66
CA ASN A 552 17.50 -10.41 -6.15
C ASN A 552 17.79 -11.16 -4.85
N ALA A 553 18.80 -12.02 -4.86
CA ALA A 553 19.16 -12.86 -3.71
C ALA A 553 20.66 -13.19 -3.76
N GLU A 554 21.31 -13.09 -2.61
CA GLU A 554 22.75 -13.38 -2.48
C GLU A 554 23.06 -14.41 -1.37
N THR A 555 22.09 -14.72 -0.50
CA THR A 555 22.25 -15.75 0.53
C THR A 555 21.44 -17.02 0.18
N PRO A 556 21.87 -18.20 0.67
CA PRO A 556 21.11 -19.45 0.53
C PRO A 556 19.67 -19.33 1.04
N ARG A 557 19.47 -18.63 2.17
CA ARG A 557 18.15 -18.42 2.77
C ARG A 557 17.22 -17.65 1.83
N ASP A 558 17.71 -16.54 1.28
CA ASP A 558 16.93 -15.68 0.37
C ASP A 558 16.61 -16.41 -0.93
N ALA A 559 17.60 -17.14 -1.48
CA ALA A 559 17.44 -17.95 -2.69
C ALA A 559 16.37 -19.05 -2.50
N ALA A 560 16.38 -19.73 -1.35
CA ALA A 560 15.40 -20.77 -1.03
C ALA A 560 13.99 -20.20 -0.87
N ALA A 561 13.85 -19.08 -0.14
CA ALA A 561 12.57 -18.39 0.03
C ALA A 561 12.01 -17.92 -1.32
N ALA A 562 12.83 -17.29 -2.15
CA ALA A 562 12.42 -16.84 -3.48
C ALA A 562 11.96 -18.00 -4.37
N ARG A 563 12.67 -19.14 -4.34
CA ARG A 563 12.27 -20.33 -5.09
C ARG A 563 10.93 -20.88 -4.62
N GLN A 564 10.64 -20.86 -3.32
CA GLN A 564 9.33 -21.24 -2.77
C GLN A 564 8.21 -20.30 -3.25
N PHE A 565 8.51 -19.01 -3.40
CA PHE A 565 7.59 -18.03 -3.99
C PHE A 565 7.46 -18.09 -5.51
N GLY A 566 8.13 -19.04 -6.17
CA GLY A 566 8.06 -19.27 -7.61
C GLY A 566 9.01 -18.42 -8.45
N ALA A 567 10.12 -17.93 -7.87
CA ALA A 567 11.15 -17.25 -8.66
C ALA A 567 11.80 -18.21 -9.66
N GLU A 568 11.97 -17.73 -10.89
CA GLU A 568 12.47 -18.50 -12.04
C GLU A 568 13.98 -18.27 -12.26
N GLY A 569 14.71 -18.03 -11.17
CA GLY A 569 16.15 -17.78 -11.14
C GLY A 569 16.52 -16.51 -10.37
N ILE A 570 17.81 -16.21 -10.31
CA ILE A 570 18.34 -15.01 -9.64
C ILE A 570 18.73 -13.99 -10.71
N GLY A 571 18.10 -12.82 -10.75
CA GLY A 571 18.45 -11.74 -11.69
C GLY A 571 19.52 -10.78 -11.16
N LEU A 572 19.80 -10.82 -9.85
CA LEU A 572 20.89 -10.09 -9.22
C LEU A 572 21.36 -10.79 -7.93
N CYS A 573 22.55 -11.36 -7.96
CA CYS A 573 23.32 -11.75 -6.78
C CYS A 573 24.46 -10.74 -6.59
N ARG A 574 24.45 -9.98 -5.50
CA ARG A 574 25.51 -9.01 -5.19
C ARG A 574 26.65 -9.71 -4.46
N THR A 575 27.87 -9.50 -4.93
CA THR A 575 29.03 -10.21 -4.37
C THR A 575 29.69 -9.46 -3.22
N GLU A 576 29.52 -8.14 -3.15
CA GLU A 576 30.00 -7.30 -2.05
C GLU A 576 29.55 -7.80 -0.67
N HIS A 577 28.29 -8.24 -0.55
CA HIS A 577 27.75 -8.71 0.72
C HIS A 577 28.38 -10.02 1.21
N MET A 578 28.92 -10.82 0.29
CA MET A 578 29.64 -12.06 0.62
C MET A 578 31.00 -11.79 1.29
N PHE A 579 31.48 -10.54 1.31
CA PHE A 579 32.76 -10.17 1.92
C PHE A 579 32.64 -9.53 3.30
N PHE A 580 31.43 -9.17 3.76
CA PHE A 580 31.24 -8.49 5.04
C PHE A 580 31.31 -9.40 6.27
N ASP A 581 31.26 -10.73 6.08
CA ASP A 581 31.48 -11.68 7.17
C ASP A 581 32.80 -11.39 7.91
N PRO A 582 32.83 -11.40 9.26
CA PRO A 582 34.02 -11.03 10.05
C PRO A 582 35.30 -11.79 9.68
N GLN A 583 35.22 -13.03 9.22
CA GLN A 583 36.39 -13.81 8.82
C GLN A 583 36.88 -13.41 7.42
N ARG A 584 35.97 -12.97 6.56
CA ARG A 584 36.24 -12.62 5.15
C ARG A 584 36.68 -11.18 5.00
N ILE A 585 36.09 -10.27 5.78
CA ILE A 585 36.38 -8.83 5.71
C ILE A 585 37.86 -8.53 6.01
N VAL A 586 38.51 -9.35 6.85
CA VAL A 586 39.95 -9.23 7.14
C VAL A 586 40.79 -9.44 5.87
N HIS A 587 40.48 -10.47 5.08
CA HIS A 587 41.19 -10.75 3.83
C HIS A 587 40.87 -9.70 2.74
N MET A 588 39.64 -9.19 2.73
CA MET A 588 39.26 -8.06 1.86
C MET A 588 40.07 -6.81 2.19
N ARG A 589 40.22 -6.48 3.48
CA ARG A 589 41.03 -5.35 3.97
C ARG A 589 42.52 -5.56 3.65
N GLN A 590 43.06 -6.77 3.81
CA GLN A 590 44.43 -7.11 3.40
C GLN A 590 44.64 -6.86 1.90
N MET A 591 43.68 -7.22 1.05
CA MET A 591 43.72 -6.95 -0.38
C MET A 591 43.77 -5.43 -0.66
N ILE A 592 42.93 -4.64 0.01
CA ILE A 592 42.87 -3.17 -0.18
C ILE A 592 44.18 -2.46 0.23
N LEU A 593 44.82 -2.95 1.29
CA LEU A 593 46.06 -2.41 1.85
C LEU A 593 47.32 -2.83 1.07
N SER A 594 47.20 -3.84 0.21
CA SER A 594 48.33 -4.37 -0.57
C SER A 594 48.86 -3.34 -1.58
N SER A 595 50.18 -3.21 -1.64
CA SER A 595 50.87 -2.24 -2.51
C SER A 595 51.26 -2.83 -3.86
N THR A 596 51.32 -4.17 -3.95
CA THR A 596 51.68 -4.90 -5.17
C THR A 596 50.56 -5.84 -5.62
N GLU A 597 50.54 -6.18 -6.91
CA GLU A 597 49.63 -7.20 -7.46
C GLU A 597 49.85 -8.57 -6.79
N GLN A 598 51.10 -8.93 -6.51
CA GLN A 598 51.43 -10.21 -5.89
C GLN A 598 50.83 -10.35 -4.49
N GLU A 599 50.88 -9.29 -3.67
CA GLU A 599 50.24 -9.25 -2.35
C GLU A 599 48.71 -9.31 -2.47
N ARG A 600 48.11 -8.57 -3.42
CA ARG A 600 46.66 -8.62 -3.68
C ARG A 600 46.20 -10.02 -4.05
N ARG A 601 46.91 -10.70 -4.96
CA ARG A 601 46.61 -12.09 -5.35
C ARG A 601 46.70 -13.05 -4.18
N ALA A 602 47.66 -12.87 -3.27
CA ALA A 602 47.77 -13.68 -2.06
C ALA A 602 46.56 -13.49 -1.14
N ALA A 603 46.10 -12.26 -0.92
CA ALA A 603 44.90 -11.98 -0.14
C ALA A 603 43.63 -12.54 -0.80
N LEU A 604 43.50 -12.36 -2.13
CA LEU A 604 42.38 -12.89 -2.92
C LEU A 604 42.30 -14.42 -2.89
N ALA A 605 43.44 -15.13 -2.81
CA ALA A 605 43.46 -16.59 -2.70
C ALA A 605 42.81 -17.10 -1.40
N HIS A 606 42.78 -16.30 -0.34
CA HIS A 606 42.04 -16.62 0.89
C HIS A 606 40.54 -16.40 0.75
N LEU A 607 40.09 -15.48 -0.10
CA LEU A 607 38.68 -15.20 -0.36
C LEU A 607 38.03 -16.21 -1.30
N LEU A 608 38.80 -16.73 -2.27
CA LEU A 608 38.35 -17.71 -3.26
C LEU A 608 37.53 -18.89 -2.68
N PRO A 609 37.99 -19.64 -1.65
CA PRO A 609 37.25 -20.79 -1.13
C PRO A 609 35.90 -20.40 -0.50
N TYR A 610 35.81 -19.23 0.12
CA TYR A 610 34.56 -18.74 0.71
C TYR A 610 33.53 -18.44 -0.38
N GLN A 611 33.89 -17.62 -1.37
CA GLN A 611 32.98 -17.29 -2.46
C GLN A 611 32.57 -18.52 -3.28
N ARG A 612 33.50 -19.44 -3.53
CA ARG A 612 33.18 -20.70 -4.23
C ARG A 612 32.12 -21.50 -3.47
N GLN A 613 32.22 -21.56 -2.14
CA GLN A 613 31.24 -22.27 -1.32
C GLN A 613 29.86 -21.59 -1.39
N ASP A 614 29.81 -20.26 -1.28
CA ASP A 614 28.54 -19.53 -1.38
C ASP A 614 27.85 -19.77 -2.73
N PHE A 615 28.60 -19.68 -3.84
CA PHE A 615 28.05 -19.93 -5.17
C PHE A 615 27.61 -21.39 -5.35
N LEU A 616 28.35 -22.36 -4.80
CA LEU A 616 27.95 -23.76 -4.85
C LEU A 616 26.61 -23.99 -4.15
N GLU A 617 26.38 -23.35 -3.00
CA GLU A 617 25.10 -23.42 -2.29
C GLU A 617 23.97 -22.75 -3.07
N LEU A 618 24.22 -21.55 -3.62
CA LEU A 618 23.26 -20.86 -4.47
C LEU A 618 22.89 -21.70 -5.71
N PHE A 619 23.88 -22.32 -6.37
CA PHE A 619 23.63 -23.14 -7.55
C PHE A 619 22.85 -24.42 -7.22
N LYS A 620 23.13 -25.08 -6.09
CA LYS A 620 22.32 -26.20 -5.61
C LYS A 620 20.87 -25.78 -5.35
N ILE A 621 20.66 -24.62 -4.74
CA ILE A 621 19.32 -24.09 -4.44
C ILE A 621 18.59 -23.67 -5.72
N MET A 622 19.31 -23.22 -6.75
CA MET A 622 18.76 -22.78 -8.03
C MET A 622 18.92 -23.82 -9.14
N GLU A 623 19.08 -25.10 -8.80
CA GLU A 623 19.26 -26.21 -9.76
C GLU A 623 18.26 -26.11 -10.93
N GLY A 624 18.79 -26.03 -12.15
CA GLY A 624 18.04 -25.90 -13.41
C GLY A 624 17.55 -24.49 -13.77
N LEU A 625 17.86 -23.47 -12.97
CA LEU A 625 17.47 -22.06 -13.18
C LEU A 625 18.71 -21.17 -13.40
N PRO A 626 18.58 -20.04 -14.11
CA PRO A 626 19.71 -19.14 -14.36
C PRO A 626 20.04 -18.29 -13.12
N VAL A 627 21.33 -18.06 -12.86
CA VAL A 627 21.82 -17.25 -11.73
C VAL A 627 22.73 -16.13 -12.25
N THR A 628 22.25 -14.90 -12.16
CA THR A 628 23.00 -13.69 -12.54
C THR A 628 23.80 -13.16 -11.37
N ILE A 629 25.12 -13.16 -11.51
CA ILE A 629 26.06 -12.75 -10.47
C ILE A 629 26.71 -11.44 -10.90
N ARG A 630 26.52 -10.40 -10.10
CA ARG A 630 27.17 -9.10 -10.31
C ARG A 630 28.54 -9.12 -9.65
N LEU A 631 29.57 -8.84 -10.43
CA LEU A 631 30.93 -8.69 -9.91
C LEU A 631 31.03 -7.47 -9.00
N LEU A 632 32.14 -7.37 -8.24
CA LEU A 632 32.31 -6.38 -7.20
C LEU A 632 32.02 -4.96 -7.73
N ASP A 633 31.10 -4.27 -7.05
CA ASP A 633 30.60 -2.96 -7.43
C ASP A 633 31.06 -1.80 -6.52
N PRO A 634 31.02 -1.86 -5.18
CA PRO A 634 31.33 -0.71 -4.35
C PRO A 634 32.80 -0.27 -4.43
N PRO A 635 33.09 1.02 -4.18
CA PRO A 635 34.46 1.51 -4.05
C PRO A 635 35.15 0.91 -2.82
N LEU A 636 36.48 0.77 -2.90
CA LEU A 636 37.25 0.06 -1.87
C LEU A 636 37.19 0.71 -0.48
N HIS A 637 36.93 2.02 -0.38
CA HIS A 637 36.85 2.71 0.91
C HIS A 637 35.65 2.28 1.75
N GLU A 638 34.59 1.70 1.18
CA GLU A 638 33.44 1.21 1.94
C GLU A 638 33.78 0.00 2.83
N PHE A 639 34.90 -0.69 2.56
CA PHE A 639 35.36 -1.82 3.37
C PHE A 639 36.35 -1.41 4.48
N LEU A 640 36.74 -0.13 4.52
CA LEU A 640 37.70 0.40 5.49
C LEU A 640 36.96 1.08 6.66
N PRO A 641 37.42 0.89 7.91
CA PRO A 641 36.81 1.52 9.06
C PRO A 641 37.04 3.04 9.07
N TYR A 642 36.15 3.78 9.73
CA TYR A 642 36.24 5.23 9.86
C TYR A 642 36.75 5.68 11.23
N LYS A 643 36.43 4.95 12.31
CA LYS A 643 36.86 5.33 13.66
C LYS A 643 38.29 4.88 13.91
N ARG A 644 39.02 5.68 14.69
CA ARG A 644 40.42 5.38 15.01
C ARG A 644 40.58 4.05 15.74
N GLU A 645 39.70 3.75 16.69
CA GLU A 645 39.73 2.51 17.48
C GLU A 645 39.58 1.28 16.56
N GLU A 646 38.64 1.33 15.62
CA GLU A 646 38.43 0.29 14.61
C GLU A 646 39.62 0.20 13.64
N MET A 647 40.22 1.33 13.25
CA MET A 647 41.43 1.35 12.43
C MET A 647 42.59 0.63 13.13
N GLU A 648 42.77 0.81 14.44
CA GLU A 648 43.81 0.14 15.23
C GLU A 648 43.59 -1.39 15.25
N GLU A 649 42.35 -1.83 15.38
CA GLU A 649 41.97 -3.25 15.37
C GLU A 649 42.16 -3.89 13.99
N VAL A 650 41.77 -3.18 12.92
CA VAL A 650 42.00 -3.62 11.55
C VAL A 650 43.49 -3.67 11.21
N ALA A 651 44.26 -2.67 11.64
CA ALA A 651 45.71 -2.66 11.44
C ALA A 651 46.38 -3.87 12.10
N ALA A 652 45.98 -4.20 13.33
CA ALA A 652 46.47 -5.38 14.04
C ALA A 652 46.11 -6.69 13.32
N SER A 653 44.86 -6.86 12.87
CA SER A 653 44.41 -8.07 12.17
C SER A 653 45.02 -8.24 10.76
N ALA A 654 45.24 -7.13 10.04
CA ALA A 654 45.85 -7.12 8.72
C ALA A 654 47.40 -7.17 8.77
N GLY A 655 48.00 -7.04 9.96
CA GLY A 655 49.45 -7.06 10.14
C GLY A 655 50.16 -5.81 9.59
N VAL A 656 49.48 -4.66 9.57
CA VAL A 656 50.01 -3.38 9.09
C VAL A 656 50.02 -2.31 10.19
N ASP A 657 50.79 -1.24 10.00
CA ASP A 657 50.76 -0.09 10.89
C ASP A 657 49.47 0.74 10.69
N VAL A 658 48.87 1.23 11.78
CA VAL A 658 47.62 2.03 11.73
C VAL A 658 47.77 3.29 10.89
N GLU A 659 48.96 3.90 10.82
CA GLU A 659 49.21 5.07 9.98
C GLU A 659 49.22 4.70 8.49
N VAL A 660 49.64 3.49 8.13
CA VAL A 660 49.54 2.98 6.74
C VAL A 660 48.08 2.81 6.35
N LEU A 661 47.27 2.22 7.24
CA LEU A 661 45.84 2.07 7.03
C LEU A 661 45.14 3.43 6.90
N ARG A 662 45.47 4.39 7.76
CA ARG A 662 44.92 5.75 7.72
C ARG A 662 45.30 6.48 6.44
N SER A 663 46.57 6.38 6.01
CA SER A 663 47.02 6.95 4.74
C SER A 663 46.25 6.34 3.58
N ARG A 664 46.08 5.02 3.57
CA ARG A 664 45.36 4.32 2.51
C ARG A 664 43.87 4.68 2.47
N ALA A 665 43.23 4.79 3.63
CA ALA A 665 41.84 5.23 3.73
C ALA A 665 41.66 6.67 3.22
N MET A 666 42.61 7.56 3.49
CA MET A 666 42.62 8.92 2.93
C MET A 666 42.85 8.93 1.42
N ASP A 667 43.74 8.08 0.90
CA ASP A 667 44.01 7.98 -0.54
C ASP A 667 42.82 7.44 -1.33
N LEU A 668 42.04 6.54 -0.72
CA LEU A 668 40.84 5.93 -1.32
C LEU A 668 39.57 6.75 -1.07
N HIS A 669 39.65 7.82 -0.26
CA HIS A 669 38.50 8.66 0.04
C HIS A 669 38.07 9.44 -1.21
N GLU A 670 36.78 9.41 -1.52
CA GLU A 670 36.19 10.10 -2.66
C GLU A 670 35.10 11.06 -2.20
N SER A 671 35.01 12.23 -2.84
CA SER A 671 33.96 13.21 -2.52
C SER A 671 32.57 12.74 -2.94
N ASN A 672 32.46 11.92 -4.00
CA ASN A 672 31.21 11.36 -4.50
C ASN A 672 31.40 9.86 -4.81
N PRO A 673 31.39 8.98 -3.79
CA PRO A 673 31.64 7.54 -3.93
C PRO A 673 30.79 6.85 -5.01
N MET A 674 29.53 7.26 -5.15
CA MET A 674 28.59 6.75 -6.16
C MET A 674 29.15 6.82 -7.60
N LEU A 675 29.92 7.86 -7.92
CA LEU A 675 30.46 8.10 -9.27
C LEU A 675 31.98 7.85 -9.37
N GLY A 676 32.58 7.25 -8.35
CA GLY A 676 34.03 7.12 -8.18
C GLY A 676 34.68 5.88 -8.80
N HIS A 677 35.77 5.43 -8.19
CA HIS A 677 36.59 4.29 -8.61
C HIS A 677 35.99 2.97 -8.11
N ARG A 678 34.94 2.54 -8.81
CA ARG A 678 34.11 1.39 -8.44
C ARG A 678 33.68 0.58 -9.69
N GLY A 679 33.00 -0.54 -9.50
CA GLY A 679 32.46 -1.38 -10.57
C GLY A 679 33.50 -1.78 -11.62
N CYS A 680 33.15 -1.70 -12.91
CA CYS A 680 34.07 -2.07 -14.01
C CYS A 680 35.39 -1.29 -13.98
N ARG A 681 35.42 -0.06 -13.44
CA ARG A 681 36.64 0.76 -13.38
C ARG A 681 37.65 0.13 -12.43
N LEU A 682 37.16 -0.44 -11.33
CA LEU A 682 37.97 -1.18 -10.37
C LEU A 682 38.51 -2.47 -11.00
N GLY A 683 37.64 -3.21 -11.70
CA GLY A 683 38.04 -4.41 -12.44
C GLY A 683 39.07 -4.14 -13.56
N VAL A 684 39.03 -2.97 -14.20
CA VAL A 684 40.03 -2.59 -15.23
C VAL A 684 41.38 -2.27 -14.60
N THR A 685 41.40 -1.62 -13.43
CA THR A 685 42.65 -1.27 -12.74
C THR A 685 43.27 -2.44 -11.97
N TYR A 686 42.44 -3.35 -11.47
CA TYR A 686 42.81 -4.51 -10.67
C TYR A 686 42.09 -5.76 -11.19
N PRO A 687 42.45 -6.26 -12.40
CA PRO A 687 41.78 -7.40 -13.03
C PRO A 687 41.80 -8.66 -12.18
N GLU A 688 42.82 -8.83 -11.33
CA GLU A 688 42.94 -9.96 -10.40
C GLU A 688 41.73 -10.13 -9.47
N ILE A 689 40.99 -9.06 -9.17
CA ILE A 689 39.74 -9.13 -8.37
C ILE A 689 38.68 -9.90 -9.16
N TYR A 690 38.45 -9.54 -10.42
CA TYR A 690 37.44 -10.17 -11.26
C TYR A 690 37.87 -11.56 -11.71
N GLU A 691 39.17 -11.82 -11.87
CA GLU A 691 39.72 -13.16 -12.09
C GLU A 691 39.36 -14.10 -10.93
N MET A 692 39.55 -13.66 -9.68
CA MET A 692 39.21 -14.46 -8.49
C MET A 692 37.71 -14.77 -8.44
N GLN A 693 36.86 -13.76 -8.65
CA GLN A 693 35.40 -13.96 -8.65
C GLN A 693 34.95 -14.89 -9.79
N ALA A 694 35.47 -14.70 -11.00
CA ALA A 694 35.18 -15.58 -12.13
C ALA A 694 35.59 -17.03 -11.84
N ARG A 695 36.79 -17.23 -11.27
CA ARG A 695 37.26 -18.58 -10.89
C ARG A 695 36.34 -19.19 -9.83
N ALA A 696 35.94 -18.45 -8.80
CA ALA A 696 35.01 -18.93 -7.78
C ALA A 696 33.67 -19.40 -8.37
N ILE A 697 33.12 -18.61 -9.30
CA ILE A 697 31.87 -18.91 -10.03
C ILE A 697 32.02 -20.19 -10.86
N PHE A 698 33.07 -20.27 -11.69
CA PHE A 698 33.25 -21.41 -12.60
C PHE A 698 33.61 -22.70 -11.87
N GLU A 699 34.42 -22.64 -10.81
CA GLU A 699 34.73 -23.82 -10.00
C GLU A 699 33.46 -24.37 -9.31
N ALA A 700 32.62 -23.48 -8.75
CA ALA A 700 31.35 -23.85 -8.16
C ALA A 700 30.38 -24.46 -9.21
N ALA A 701 30.29 -23.87 -10.40
CA ALA A 701 29.46 -24.38 -11.49
C ALA A 701 29.94 -25.74 -12.01
N ALA A 702 31.26 -25.95 -12.11
CA ALA A 702 31.84 -27.24 -12.50
C ALA A 702 31.55 -28.33 -11.46
N GLU A 703 31.59 -27.99 -10.17
CA GLU A 703 31.25 -28.92 -9.10
C GLU A 703 29.76 -29.29 -9.11
N GLU A 704 28.88 -28.30 -9.27
CA GLU A 704 27.42 -28.51 -9.30
C GLU A 704 26.97 -29.31 -10.53
N THR A 705 27.60 -29.11 -11.69
CA THR A 705 27.30 -29.84 -12.93
C THR A 705 27.40 -31.37 -12.79
N LYS A 706 28.18 -31.86 -11.81
CA LYS A 706 28.29 -33.30 -11.51
C LYS A 706 26.99 -33.89 -10.94
N THR A 707 26.03 -33.08 -10.52
CA THR A 707 24.81 -33.50 -9.80
C THR A 707 23.60 -33.80 -10.70
N GLY A 708 23.54 -33.28 -11.93
CA GLY A 708 22.61 -33.75 -12.98
C GLY A 708 21.68 -32.71 -13.64
N LYS A 709 21.58 -31.47 -13.14
CA LYS A 709 20.83 -30.36 -13.78
C LYS A 709 21.57 -29.02 -13.62
N PRO A 710 22.60 -28.77 -14.45
CA PRO A 710 23.52 -27.66 -14.24
C PRO A 710 22.82 -26.30 -14.30
N VAL A 711 23.20 -25.41 -13.39
CA VAL A 711 22.89 -23.97 -13.49
C VAL A 711 23.63 -23.35 -14.68
N VAL A 712 23.02 -22.34 -15.30
CA VAL A 712 23.70 -21.47 -16.26
C VAL A 712 24.10 -20.18 -15.54
N PRO A 713 25.39 -20.02 -15.15
CA PRO A 713 25.86 -18.78 -14.56
C PRO A 713 25.85 -17.65 -15.60
N GLU A 714 25.30 -16.51 -15.21
CA GLU A 714 25.28 -15.27 -15.98
C GLU A 714 26.15 -14.23 -15.26
N ILE A 715 27.27 -13.85 -15.84
CA ILE A 715 28.25 -12.96 -15.18
C ILE A 715 28.00 -11.54 -15.65
N MET A 716 27.69 -10.66 -14.71
CA MET A 716 27.28 -9.29 -14.97
C MET A 716 28.34 -8.30 -14.49
N ILE A 717 28.80 -7.47 -15.42
CA ILE A 717 29.76 -6.40 -15.14
C ILE A 717 29.00 -5.09 -14.84
N PRO A 718 29.18 -4.49 -13.64
CA PRO A 718 28.54 -3.24 -13.23
C PRO A 718 29.23 -1.99 -13.80
N LEU A 719 28.49 -0.88 -13.83
CA LEU A 719 28.91 0.50 -14.09
C LEU A 719 29.59 0.75 -15.44
N VAL A 720 29.30 -0.09 -16.44
CA VAL A 720 29.85 0.04 -17.79
C VAL A 720 29.30 1.30 -18.46
N GLY A 721 30.19 2.13 -19.00
CA GLY A 721 29.80 3.30 -19.82
C GLY A 721 30.14 3.14 -21.29
N THR A 722 31.03 2.21 -21.65
CA THR A 722 31.59 2.04 -22.99
C THR A 722 31.71 0.55 -23.36
N ARG A 723 31.65 0.24 -24.65
CA ARG A 723 31.93 -1.12 -25.16
C ARG A 723 33.31 -1.62 -24.74
N LYS A 724 34.33 -0.75 -24.74
CA LYS A 724 35.72 -1.19 -24.50
C LYS A 724 35.96 -1.63 -23.06
N GLU A 725 35.34 -0.98 -22.08
CA GLU A 725 35.35 -1.43 -20.69
C GLU A 725 34.79 -2.84 -20.56
N LEU A 726 33.61 -3.09 -21.15
CA LEU A 726 32.99 -4.41 -21.15
C LEU A 726 33.85 -5.46 -21.86
N GLN A 727 34.39 -5.13 -23.04
CA GLN A 727 35.21 -6.05 -23.82
C GLN A 727 36.44 -6.53 -23.04
N LEU A 728 37.20 -5.61 -22.43
CA LEU A 728 38.41 -5.94 -21.68
C LEU A 728 38.13 -6.91 -20.52
N LEU A 729 37.06 -6.65 -19.77
CA LEU A 729 36.68 -7.50 -18.63
C LEU A 729 36.06 -8.82 -19.06
N LYS A 730 35.33 -8.84 -20.19
CA LYS A 730 34.86 -10.09 -20.77
C LYS A 730 36.02 -11.00 -21.18
N GLU A 731 37.08 -10.46 -21.78
CA GLU A 731 38.28 -11.23 -22.14
C GLU A 731 38.91 -11.88 -20.90
N VAL A 732 39.02 -11.15 -19.78
CA VAL A 732 39.48 -11.69 -18.48
C VAL A 732 38.60 -12.85 -18.00
N ILE A 733 37.28 -12.68 -18.01
CA ILE A 733 36.32 -13.72 -17.57
C ILE A 733 36.41 -14.95 -18.48
N ASP A 734 36.45 -14.75 -19.80
CA ASP A 734 36.48 -15.82 -20.79
C ASP A 734 37.78 -16.64 -20.69
N ASP A 735 38.91 -16.02 -20.34
CA ASP A 735 40.19 -16.71 -20.14
C ASP A 735 40.18 -17.55 -18.86
N VAL A 736 39.68 -17.02 -17.75
CA VAL A 736 39.52 -17.81 -16.51
C VAL A 736 38.54 -18.97 -16.70
N ALA A 737 37.47 -18.79 -17.47
CA ALA A 737 36.55 -19.87 -17.81
C ALA A 737 37.27 -21.02 -18.53
N LYS A 738 38.13 -20.70 -19.51
CA LYS A 738 38.92 -21.72 -20.23
C LYS A 738 39.86 -22.46 -19.29
N GLU A 739 40.56 -21.75 -18.41
CA GLU A 739 41.46 -22.37 -17.43
C GLU A 739 40.72 -23.37 -16.54
N VAL A 740 39.57 -22.99 -15.98
CA VAL A 740 38.78 -23.89 -15.12
C VAL A 740 38.22 -25.07 -15.91
N ILE A 741 37.80 -24.87 -17.16
CA ILE A 741 37.32 -25.96 -18.04
C ILE A 741 38.46 -26.95 -18.34
N GLU A 742 39.68 -26.45 -18.60
CA GLU A 742 40.87 -27.28 -18.84
C GLU A 742 41.29 -28.06 -17.59
N GLU A 743 41.26 -27.42 -16.41
CA GLU A 743 41.62 -28.04 -15.13
C GLU A 743 40.61 -29.10 -14.68
N THR A 744 39.32 -28.84 -14.85
CA THR A 744 38.25 -29.72 -14.34
C THR A 744 37.79 -30.76 -15.37
N GLY A 745 38.02 -30.51 -16.66
CA GLY A 745 37.50 -31.32 -17.77
C GLY A 745 35.99 -31.20 -17.98
N ILE A 746 35.32 -30.23 -17.32
CA ILE A 746 33.87 -30.05 -17.37
C ILE A 746 33.55 -28.86 -18.26
N GLN A 747 32.68 -29.07 -19.25
CA GLN A 747 32.18 -27.98 -20.09
C GLN A 747 31.13 -27.18 -19.34
N ILE A 748 31.34 -25.87 -19.22
CA ILE A 748 30.44 -24.96 -18.51
C ILE A 748 29.84 -24.00 -19.54
N ARG A 749 28.51 -23.97 -19.61
CA ARG A 749 27.80 -22.95 -20.40
C ARG A 749 27.56 -21.73 -19.51
N TYR A 750 27.97 -20.55 -19.95
CA TYR A 750 27.78 -19.29 -19.24
C TYR A 750 27.46 -18.16 -20.22
N LEU A 751 27.00 -17.02 -19.69
CA LEU A 751 26.79 -15.78 -20.44
C LEU A 751 27.57 -14.65 -19.76
N VAL A 752 28.12 -13.72 -20.55
CA VAL A 752 28.68 -12.47 -20.03
C VAL A 752 27.84 -11.29 -20.53
N GLY A 753 27.34 -10.51 -19.59
CA GLY A 753 26.49 -9.36 -19.86
C GLY A 753 26.89 -8.17 -19.00
N THR A 754 26.03 -7.15 -18.99
CA THR A 754 26.33 -5.91 -18.28
C THR A 754 25.10 -5.26 -17.69
N MET A 755 25.33 -4.50 -16.62
CA MET A 755 24.31 -3.63 -16.06
C MET A 755 24.21 -2.34 -16.89
N ILE A 756 23.00 -1.99 -17.34
CA ILE A 756 22.71 -0.71 -17.98
C ILE A 756 22.19 0.23 -16.89
N GLU A 757 23.11 0.97 -16.30
CA GLU A 757 22.85 1.86 -15.15
C GLU A 757 23.47 3.25 -15.28
N LEU A 758 24.09 3.53 -16.43
CA LEU A 758 24.57 4.86 -16.81
C LEU A 758 23.84 5.35 -18.06
N PRO A 759 23.45 6.63 -18.15
CA PRO A 759 22.79 7.18 -19.34
C PRO A 759 23.61 6.97 -20.61
N ARG A 760 24.94 7.06 -20.51
CA ARG A 760 25.84 6.78 -21.64
C ARG A 760 25.73 5.35 -22.15
N ALA A 761 25.55 4.37 -21.24
CA ALA A 761 25.39 2.97 -21.61
C ALA A 761 24.08 2.75 -22.37
N ALA A 762 22.99 3.38 -21.93
CA ALA A 762 21.72 3.34 -22.63
C ALA A 762 21.82 3.97 -24.03
N LEU A 763 22.44 5.15 -24.13
CA LEU A 763 22.63 5.84 -25.41
C LEU A 763 23.52 5.05 -26.39
N LEU A 764 24.52 4.31 -25.91
CA LEU A 764 25.41 3.49 -26.75
C LEU A 764 25.13 1.99 -26.68
N ALA A 765 23.92 1.61 -26.27
CA ALA A 765 23.55 0.22 -26.04
C ALA A 765 23.77 -0.68 -27.29
N GLY A 766 23.61 -0.12 -28.50
CA GLY A 766 23.88 -0.84 -29.74
C GLY A 766 25.33 -1.29 -29.87
N GLU A 767 26.31 -0.48 -29.46
CA GLU A 767 27.73 -0.87 -29.48
C GLU A 767 28.06 -1.85 -28.35
N ILE A 768 27.47 -1.64 -27.17
CA ILE A 768 27.69 -2.50 -26.01
C ILE A 768 27.14 -3.92 -26.27
N ALA A 769 26.00 -4.04 -26.97
CA ALA A 769 25.38 -5.31 -27.36
C ALA A 769 26.21 -6.14 -28.35
N GLU A 770 27.25 -5.58 -28.98
CA GLU A 770 28.21 -6.38 -29.75
C GLU A 770 28.97 -7.37 -28.86
N CYS A 771 29.19 -7.01 -27.59
CA CYS A 771 29.92 -7.83 -26.62
C CYS A 771 28.98 -8.48 -25.59
N ALA A 772 27.94 -7.77 -25.13
CA ALA A 772 27.03 -8.26 -24.09
C ALA A 772 26.02 -9.30 -24.60
N GLU A 773 25.85 -10.39 -23.86
CA GLU A 773 24.83 -11.42 -24.11
C GLU A 773 23.47 -11.11 -23.46
N PHE A 774 23.47 -10.26 -22.44
CA PHE A 774 22.28 -9.76 -21.78
C PHE A 774 22.51 -8.36 -21.22
N PHE A 775 21.42 -7.61 -21.03
CA PHE A 775 21.38 -6.38 -20.24
C PHE A 775 20.50 -6.58 -19.01
N SER A 776 20.98 -6.08 -17.87
CA SER A 776 20.15 -5.87 -16.68
C SER A 776 20.09 -4.38 -16.40
N PHE A 777 18.90 -3.79 -16.38
CA PHE A 777 18.75 -2.37 -16.04
C PHE A 777 18.89 -2.19 -14.52
N GLY A 778 19.98 -1.53 -14.11
CA GLY A 778 20.23 -1.10 -12.74
C GLY A 778 19.54 0.23 -12.51
N THR A 779 18.21 0.20 -12.37
CA THR A 779 17.40 1.44 -12.41
C THR A 779 17.61 2.36 -11.22
N ASN A 780 18.09 1.86 -10.09
CA ASN A 780 18.44 2.70 -8.95
C ASN A 780 19.51 3.74 -9.36
N ASP A 781 20.66 3.26 -9.85
CA ASP A 781 21.78 4.11 -10.31
C ASP A 781 21.43 4.87 -11.60
N LEU A 782 20.63 4.28 -12.50
CA LEU A 782 20.17 4.97 -13.70
C LEU A 782 19.28 6.17 -13.35
N THR A 783 18.35 6.03 -12.39
CA THR A 783 17.53 7.14 -11.88
C THR A 783 18.41 8.20 -11.25
N GLN A 784 19.37 7.81 -10.39
CA GLN A 784 20.29 8.75 -9.74
C GLN A 784 21.04 9.61 -10.76
N THR A 785 21.59 8.98 -11.79
CA THR A 785 22.40 9.67 -12.81
C THR A 785 21.58 10.42 -13.86
N THR A 786 20.34 10.00 -14.11
CA THR A 786 19.43 10.69 -15.04
C THR A 786 18.90 11.98 -14.42
N PHE A 787 18.45 11.93 -13.16
CA PHE A 787 17.95 13.12 -12.46
C PHE A 787 19.08 13.97 -11.84
N GLY A 788 20.25 13.38 -11.60
CA GLY A 788 21.30 14.02 -10.80
C GLY A 788 20.97 14.04 -9.30
N LEU A 789 20.35 12.97 -8.79
CA LEU A 789 19.94 12.83 -7.39
C LEU A 789 20.81 11.79 -6.70
N SER A 790 21.37 12.15 -5.55
CA SER A 790 21.91 11.17 -4.61
C SER A 790 20.76 10.55 -3.83
N ARG A 791 20.60 9.23 -3.89
CA ARG A 791 19.54 8.51 -3.18
C ARG A 791 19.60 8.80 -1.67
N ASP A 792 20.80 8.76 -1.09
CA ASP A 792 21.02 8.94 0.34
C ASP A 792 20.73 10.37 0.83
N ASP A 793 20.87 11.37 -0.04
CA ASP A 793 20.63 12.78 0.30
C ASP A 793 19.23 13.28 -0.07
N SER A 794 18.59 12.63 -1.04
CA SER A 794 17.33 13.08 -1.68
C SER A 794 16.14 13.14 -0.71
N GLY A 795 16.14 12.31 0.34
CA GLY A 795 15.07 12.29 1.35
C GLY A 795 14.83 13.63 2.04
N ARG A 796 15.80 14.56 2.03
CA ARG A 796 15.66 15.91 2.61
C ARG A 796 14.68 16.81 1.85
N PHE A 797 14.42 16.55 0.58
CA PHE A 797 13.56 17.40 -0.25
C PHE A 797 12.53 16.66 -1.09
N LEU A 798 12.65 15.33 -1.29
CA LEU A 798 11.69 14.55 -2.10
C LEU A 798 10.26 14.72 -1.61
N GLN A 799 10.03 14.67 -0.29
CA GLN A 799 8.71 14.91 0.27
C GLN A 799 8.16 16.30 -0.10
N ILE A 800 9.01 17.34 -0.10
CA ILE A 800 8.59 18.70 -0.48
C ILE A 800 8.29 18.77 -1.98
N TYR A 801 9.00 18.01 -2.81
CA TYR A 801 8.77 17.92 -4.26
C TYR A 801 7.41 17.27 -4.54
N GLU A 802 7.10 16.16 -3.89
CA GLU A 802 5.78 15.51 -3.97
C GLU A 802 4.66 16.45 -3.46
N GLU A 803 4.88 17.13 -2.33
CA GLU A 803 3.92 18.07 -1.76
C GLU A 803 3.61 19.27 -2.66
N ARG A 804 4.57 19.66 -3.52
CA ARG A 804 4.43 20.72 -4.49
C ARG A 804 4.02 20.22 -5.88
N GLY A 805 3.83 18.92 -6.06
CA GLY A 805 3.49 18.31 -7.35
C GLY A 805 4.60 18.42 -8.39
N VAL A 806 5.88 18.51 -7.97
CA VAL A 806 7.03 18.44 -8.88
C VAL A 806 7.23 17.00 -9.36
N PHE A 807 7.07 16.04 -8.47
CA PHE A 807 6.98 14.61 -8.78
C PHE A 807 5.63 14.09 -8.32
N GLU A 808 5.03 13.20 -9.11
CA GLU A 808 3.79 12.52 -8.71
C GLU A 808 4.06 11.41 -7.69
N ALA A 809 5.24 10.80 -7.74
CA ALA A 809 5.72 9.77 -6.83
C ALA A 809 7.26 9.80 -6.73
N ASP A 810 7.81 9.23 -5.65
CA ASP A 810 9.25 9.02 -5.49
C ASP A 810 9.82 8.19 -6.67
N PRO A 811 10.73 8.76 -7.48
CA PRO A 811 11.28 8.09 -8.67
C PRO A 811 12.21 6.92 -8.36
N PHE A 812 12.53 6.67 -7.08
CA PHE A 812 13.25 5.48 -6.61
C PHE A 812 12.33 4.32 -6.18
N VAL A 813 11.02 4.58 -6.11
CA VAL A 813 9.99 3.58 -5.79
C VAL A 813 9.23 3.18 -7.05
N THR A 814 8.74 4.19 -7.78
CA THR A 814 8.03 3.99 -9.06
C THR A 814 8.89 4.56 -10.19
N LEU A 815 9.12 3.75 -11.23
CA LEU A 815 9.95 4.13 -12.35
C LEU A 815 9.40 5.39 -13.05
N ASP A 816 10.25 6.40 -13.18
CA ASP A 816 9.99 7.54 -14.06
C ASP A 816 9.96 7.06 -15.52
N GLN A 817 8.76 6.96 -16.10
CA GLN A 817 8.57 6.45 -17.46
C GLN A 817 8.95 7.48 -18.54
N GLU A 818 8.93 8.77 -18.23
CA GLU A 818 9.16 9.85 -19.21
C GLU A 818 10.64 10.14 -19.41
N GLY A 819 11.46 10.08 -18.35
CA GLY A 819 12.91 10.28 -18.42
C GLY A 819 13.68 8.96 -18.41
N VAL A 820 13.70 8.28 -17.26
CA VAL A 820 14.45 7.02 -17.08
C VAL A 820 13.93 5.93 -18.02
N GLY A 821 12.60 5.85 -18.20
CA GLY A 821 11.95 4.94 -19.13
C GLY A 821 12.36 5.14 -20.58
N GLU A 822 12.55 6.40 -21.02
CA GLU A 822 13.03 6.68 -22.38
C GLU A 822 14.44 6.10 -22.61
N LEU A 823 15.32 6.19 -21.62
CA LEU A 823 16.65 5.57 -21.69
C LEU A 823 16.57 4.04 -21.76
N ILE A 824 15.66 3.42 -21.01
CA ILE A 824 15.43 1.97 -21.07
C ILE A 824 14.94 1.56 -22.46
N GLN A 825 13.99 2.30 -23.05
CA GLN A 825 13.49 2.05 -24.41
C GLN A 825 14.61 2.15 -25.45
N ILE A 826 15.38 3.25 -25.42
CA ILE A 826 16.52 3.46 -26.32
C ILE A 826 17.51 2.29 -26.22
N ALA A 827 17.81 1.86 -25.00
CA ALA A 827 18.77 0.77 -24.78
C ALA A 827 18.25 -0.57 -25.29
N ALA A 828 16.98 -0.88 -25.03
CA ALA A 828 16.32 -2.11 -25.47
C ALA A 828 16.27 -2.19 -27.01
N GLU A 829 15.83 -1.12 -27.66
CA GLU A 829 15.74 -1.02 -29.12
C GLU A 829 17.11 -1.15 -29.79
N ARG A 830 18.08 -0.33 -29.37
CA ARG A 830 19.43 -0.33 -29.97
C ARG A 830 20.16 -1.63 -29.69
N GLY A 831 20.03 -2.18 -28.47
CA GLY A 831 20.65 -3.45 -28.11
C GLY A 831 20.13 -4.60 -28.96
N ARG A 832 18.81 -4.73 -29.09
CA ARG A 832 18.19 -5.80 -29.92
C ARG A 832 18.38 -5.59 -31.41
N ALA A 833 18.54 -4.35 -31.88
CA ALA A 833 18.91 -4.08 -33.28
C ALA A 833 20.30 -4.64 -33.63
N THR A 834 21.25 -4.62 -32.68
CA THR A 834 22.57 -5.25 -32.85
C THR A 834 22.53 -6.75 -32.62
N ARG A 835 21.82 -7.21 -31.58
CA ARG A 835 21.75 -8.62 -31.19
C ARG A 835 20.30 -8.99 -30.90
N SER A 836 19.62 -9.60 -31.86
CA SER A 836 18.20 -9.95 -31.74
C SER A 836 17.89 -10.93 -30.61
N SER A 837 18.86 -11.77 -30.22
CA SER A 837 18.77 -12.71 -29.09
C SER A 837 19.20 -12.11 -27.74
N LEU A 838 19.42 -10.79 -27.67
CA LEU A 838 19.84 -10.12 -26.45
C LEU A 838 18.73 -10.22 -25.39
N LYS A 839 19.05 -10.87 -24.28
CA LYS A 839 18.16 -10.98 -23.12
C LYS A 839 18.17 -9.65 -22.36
N LEU A 840 17.00 -9.09 -22.08
CA LEU A 840 16.81 -7.82 -21.38
C LEU A 840 16.06 -8.09 -20.08
N GLY A 841 16.58 -7.61 -18.96
CA GLY A 841 15.82 -7.58 -17.72
C GLY A 841 16.10 -6.36 -16.89
N ILE A 842 15.38 -6.24 -15.78
CA ILE A 842 15.53 -5.16 -14.81
C ILE A 842 15.76 -5.75 -13.43
N CYS A 843 16.62 -5.10 -12.64
CA CYS A 843 16.85 -5.45 -11.24
C CYS A 843 16.77 -4.19 -10.36
N GLY A 844 16.46 -4.38 -9.08
CA GLY A 844 16.28 -3.30 -8.11
C GLY A 844 14.86 -3.21 -7.59
N GLU A 845 14.52 -2.09 -6.96
CA GLU A 845 13.21 -1.89 -6.31
C GLU A 845 12.07 -1.84 -7.33
N HIS A 846 12.29 -1.17 -8.46
CA HIS A 846 11.31 -1.06 -9.55
C HIS A 846 10.91 -2.42 -10.14
N GLY A 847 11.77 -3.45 -10.02
CA GLY A 847 11.46 -4.80 -10.49
C GLY A 847 10.32 -5.48 -9.71
N GLY A 848 9.93 -4.94 -8.55
CA GLY A 848 8.79 -5.40 -7.75
C GLY A 848 7.61 -4.42 -7.71
N ASP A 849 7.72 -3.26 -8.36
CA ASP A 849 6.67 -2.23 -8.40
C ASP A 849 5.68 -2.49 -9.56
N PRO A 850 4.37 -2.66 -9.31
CA PRO A 850 3.41 -3.02 -10.35
C PRO A 850 3.38 -2.07 -11.56
N ALA A 851 3.47 -0.76 -11.34
CA ALA A 851 3.46 0.24 -12.42
C ALA A 851 4.73 0.14 -13.29
N SER A 852 5.88 -0.04 -12.66
CA SER A 852 7.17 -0.27 -13.34
C SER A 852 7.17 -1.58 -14.14
N ILE A 853 6.56 -2.66 -13.62
CA ILE A 853 6.44 -3.94 -14.32
C ILE A 853 5.55 -3.82 -15.57
N HIS A 854 4.45 -3.07 -15.50
CA HIS A 854 3.62 -2.77 -16.67
C HIS A 854 4.43 -2.07 -17.76
N PHE A 855 5.27 -1.10 -17.38
CA PHE A 855 6.18 -0.47 -18.31
C PHE A 855 7.19 -1.46 -18.92
N CYS A 856 7.79 -2.33 -18.10
CA CYS A 856 8.74 -3.34 -18.57
C CYS A 856 8.12 -4.30 -19.59
N GLN A 857 6.87 -4.74 -19.36
CA GLN A 857 6.10 -5.54 -20.32
C GLN A 857 5.89 -4.78 -21.63
N LYS A 858 5.48 -3.51 -21.56
CA LYS A 858 5.25 -2.65 -22.73
C LYS A 858 6.51 -2.45 -23.58
N VAL A 859 7.68 -2.26 -22.95
CA VAL A 859 8.97 -2.13 -23.65
C VAL A 859 9.46 -3.49 -24.19
N GLY A 860 8.89 -4.59 -23.69
CA GLY A 860 9.21 -5.95 -24.13
C GLY A 860 10.48 -6.49 -23.49
N LEU A 861 10.75 -6.17 -22.22
CA LEU A 861 11.79 -6.87 -21.44
C LEU A 861 11.44 -8.37 -21.34
N ASP A 862 12.45 -9.21 -21.11
CA ASP A 862 12.29 -10.66 -20.98
C ASP A 862 12.00 -11.08 -19.53
N TYR A 863 12.53 -10.33 -18.55
CA TYR A 863 12.29 -10.61 -17.13
C TYR A 863 12.36 -9.38 -16.23
N VAL A 864 11.74 -9.49 -15.06
CA VAL A 864 11.92 -8.56 -13.93
C VAL A 864 12.55 -9.30 -12.75
N SER A 865 13.29 -8.60 -11.91
CA SER A 865 13.97 -9.17 -10.74
C SER A 865 13.83 -8.30 -9.50
N CYS A 866 13.20 -8.85 -8.46
CA CYS A 866 12.84 -8.14 -7.22
C CYS A 866 13.30 -8.92 -5.97
N SER A 867 13.15 -8.36 -4.77
CA SER A 867 13.44 -9.11 -3.53
C SER A 867 12.53 -10.36 -3.41
N PRO A 868 12.93 -11.39 -2.62
CA PRO A 868 12.21 -12.66 -2.53
C PRO A 868 10.71 -12.52 -2.23
N PHE A 869 10.37 -11.65 -1.27
CA PHE A 869 8.99 -11.43 -0.85
C PHE A 869 8.15 -10.62 -1.84
N ARG A 870 8.79 -9.92 -2.80
CA ARG A 870 8.05 -9.23 -3.89
C ARG A 870 7.81 -10.13 -5.10
N VAL A 871 8.36 -11.35 -5.12
CA VAL A 871 8.17 -12.29 -6.25
C VAL A 871 6.69 -12.57 -6.55
N PRO A 872 5.81 -12.86 -5.58
CA PRO A 872 4.39 -13.08 -5.88
C PRO A 872 3.69 -11.85 -6.45
N ILE A 873 4.06 -10.66 -5.95
CA ILE A 873 3.53 -9.36 -6.42
C ILE A 873 3.97 -9.12 -7.86
N ALA A 874 5.26 -9.34 -8.15
CA ALA A 874 5.79 -9.17 -9.48
C ALA A 874 5.18 -10.16 -10.49
N ARG A 875 4.92 -11.41 -10.06
CA ARG A 875 4.20 -12.41 -10.86
C ARG A 875 2.78 -11.94 -11.20
N LEU A 876 2.01 -11.50 -10.18
CA LEU A 876 0.65 -11.00 -10.39
C LEU A 876 0.63 -9.76 -11.29
N ALA A 877 1.50 -8.78 -11.03
CA ALA A 877 1.61 -7.57 -11.85
C ALA A 877 2.02 -7.88 -13.30
N ALA A 878 2.89 -8.86 -13.53
CA ALA A 878 3.27 -9.30 -14.87
C ALA A 878 2.10 -9.94 -15.63
N ALA A 879 1.26 -10.75 -14.96
CA ALA A 879 0.05 -11.30 -15.57
C ALA A 879 -0.94 -10.19 -15.94
N GLN A 880 -1.18 -9.25 -15.02
CA GLN A 880 -2.06 -8.10 -15.26
C GLN A 880 -1.56 -7.23 -16.42
N ALA A 881 -0.25 -6.98 -16.49
CA ALA A 881 0.36 -6.25 -17.59
C ALA A 881 0.18 -6.96 -18.94
N THR A 882 0.26 -8.30 -18.95
CA THR A 882 0.03 -9.11 -20.15
C THR A 882 -1.42 -8.99 -20.64
N LEU A 883 -2.39 -9.02 -19.71
CA LEU A 883 -3.81 -8.85 -20.04
C LEU A 883 -4.10 -7.43 -20.56
N ALA A 884 -3.56 -6.40 -19.91
CA ALA A 884 -3.73 -5.01 -20.33
C ALA A 884 -3.15 -4.74 -21.73
N GLN A 885 -2.04 -5.40 -22.10
CA GLN A 885 -1.46 -5.30 -23.44
C GLN A 885 -2.35 -5.97 -24.51
N SER A 886 -3.04 -7.06 -24.15
CA SER A 886 -3.90 -7.82 -25.07
C SER A 886 -5.24 -7.11 -25.35
N GLU A 887 -5.73 -6.29 -24.42
CA GLU A 887 -6.95 -5.48 -24.61
C GLU A 887 -6.72 -4.23 -25.47
N GLY A 888 -5.47 -3.76 -25.56
CA GLY A 888 -5.07 -2.59 -26.35
C GLY A 888 -4.65 -2.89 -27.79
N SER A 889 -4.50 -4.16 -28.15
CA SER A 889 -4.19 -4.67 -29.50
C SER A 889 -5.43 -5.18 -30.21
#